data_AF-A0A7X1YBV2-F1
#
_entry.id   AF-A0A7X1YBV2-F1
#
_cell.length_a   1.000
_cell.length_b   1.000
_cell.length_c   1.000
_cell.angle_alpha   90.00
_cell.angle_beta   90.00
_cell.angle_gamma   90.00
#
_symmetry.space_group_name_H-M   'P 1'
#
loop_
_entity.id
_entity.type
_entity.pdbx_description
1 polymer ?
#
loop_
_entity_poly.entity_id
_entity_poly.type
_entity_poly.pdbx_seq_one_letter_code
_entity_poly.pdbx_strand_id
1 'polypeptide(L)'
;MNAMTDLENPAGRYKRQLRNNYVELPELSPAFIAPDDAARFAHELIGDQRAGEYGGMILKDVQGRYFATRPVRGKTNNFDPGLVVSSNAEGMFIHPPGYTCYALYHSHPNNYEIFKSGLPGWSYAEINTAVQFFSTVDIGLNHFNAYFSPVHYLSSVNGVLLKYEASGSAFEAALATRFFKDAQAQRLTFDSVEGEVQATAKAGTLSVIQSSEVWGWKVGRIDSTFKLYKPGNTLDVVPSAMLRPAFSPVASSLKALLNYVRNRTERVVESHYGFVLENKVSGMFIATEPKPLTVDILGLKVPVATALKASTFDTKAVFATTAQGDLVLPQGFEIVGVYCGENQYRPQSSLPAEEPSVFRHFIDPLFMATGIEAARAISRTNNAEATRALPLYIVVRDGALLEYVSTFSADEDKFLSPEHERDWIRVTRGLRQGLTKASAYVLTMAAAGELSVLYTSDLWSRTGRVTQQWQPYKHFARRILSPCFISADDAALYVHARIAGRDKKVFGGVIYQRADQRFVASEPLSVSTETFDINTVIPPEVQSFAPPGCTPVAMYHTHHVWPLQLWRSAQEEQLYRNMLEPHEVGAAITDRGSLKTRYFSTQEGALLKYSPSGSKDELRMLSQLTPLPADLWNVRKNSIQQRLRANKLKPSQYISGIAATGALEVLKGSACWGAPGVVATRSMLPLAGDSLNEAVRIPACSPIFTQEQDAVRYAHAQLGARKEVQYGFVLKSTQGEAYVATQPHTDTYLSLSKVFPYDAMTQRYQWPEGFSVCAMYLAGPQVPAVLLADAVYHALISPRDIATALVTLSTLDDQAYPQKLNPALYLAPATGALLRYLPGTLSSLITAGIFRDSGNWMMEQLTTLAQTAVTYARELAQSGELTVIKTCGVWVNPGPVLATWKPSVRELLAEQNHPRVVALGPVYAHPDDAARAVHRQLKRPHTLNTMGATLHNPSSDSWVALQPEVSNGLQANAAELIVISHRHKTSEDPLRPILPAGYSVRRLQVARDVRHVTALSEADKKRVQNMPWPVDLCYASVAMEQLANRAGDERYEVHVYVSTNDGALLLYSAGDEAREVQMCGPKKAFERTEAGYFVENAQPTSLPKTSRQMLTEMAKAGQLRVLVTSPTWPALGLYRDPYFELEPEGGFEWTTPSPLQPTVTPKPGVLRDEL
;
A
#
# COMPACT_ATOMS: atom_id res chain seq x y z
N MET A 1 18.25 39.03 -5.17
CA MET A 1 18.68 40.37 -5.62
C MET A 1 19.53 41.16 -4.61
N ASN A 2 19.54 40.87 -3.29
CA ASN A 2 20.45 41.56 -2.34
C ASN A 2 21.83 40.89 -2.10
N ALA A 3 22.19 39.85 -2.86
CA ALA A 3 23.47 39.14 -2.73
C ALA A 3 24.39 39.30 -3.96
N MET A 4 23.97 40.09 -4.96
CA MET A 4 24.56 40.10 -6.31
C MET A 4 25.55 41.25 -6.56
N THR A 5 25.79 42.13 -5.60
CA THR A 5 26.71 43.29 -5.73
C THR A 5 28.11 43.08 -5.13
N ASP A 6 28.39 41.96 -4.45
CA ASP A 6 29.65 41.78 -3.70
C ASP A 6 30.75 40.97 -4.43
N LEU A 7 30.52 40.51 -5.66
CA LEU A 7 31.40 39.52 -6.31
C LEU A 7 32.44 40.09 -7.30
N GLU A 8 32.43 41.39 -7.61
CA GLU A 8 33.42 42.01 -8.51
C GLU A 8 34.53 42.81 -7.81
N ASN A 9 34.56 42.86 -6.48
CA ASN A 9 35.56 43.62 -5.74
C ASN A 9 36.28 42.70 -4.72
N PRO A 10 37.62 42.57 -4.72
CA PRO A 10 38.35 41.87 -3.67
C PRO A 10 38.05 42.45 -2.26
N ALA A 11 37.58 43.70 -2.20
CA ALA A 11 37.09 44.36 -0.98
C ALA A 11 35.59 44.10 -0.66
N GLY A 12 34.82 43.50 -1.57
CA GLY A 12 33.42 43.07 -1.35
C GLY A 12 33.26 41.87 -0.42
N ARG A 13 34.38 41.26 0.02
CA ARG A 13 34.43 40.32 1.15
C ARG A 13 33.97 40.93 2.49
N TYR A 14 33.80 42.25 2.57
CA TYR A 14 33.46 42.97 3.80
C TYR A 14 32.02 43.52 3.80
N LYS A 15 31.00 42.65 3.77
CA LYS A 15 29.67 42.94 4.38
C LYS A 15 28.69 41.76 4.49
N ARG A 16 29.16 40.51 4.48
CA ARG A 16 28.46 39.46 5.25
C ARG A 16 28.69 39.78 6.73
N GLN A 17 27.62 39.92 7.52
CA GLN A 17 27.73 40.19 8.94
C GLN A 17 28.78 39.26 9.58
N LEU A 18 29.85 39.88 10.10
CA LEU A 18 30.97 39.27 10.80
C LEU A 18 30.48 38.60 12.08
N ARG A 19 30.02 37.35 11.98
CA ARG A 19 29.83 36.42 13.10
C ARG A 19 30.09 35.00 12.59
N ASN A 20 30.75 34.18 13.41
CA ASN A 20 30.79 32.73 13.19
C ASN A 20 29.37 32.24 12.96
N ASN A 21 29.09 31.72 11.76
CA ASN A 21 27.82 31.08 11.48
C ASN A 21 28.01 29.58 11.67
N TYR A 22 27.60 29.11 12.85
CA TYR A 22 27.55 27.68 13.13
C TYR A 22 26.25 27.10 12.54
N VAL A 23 26.42 26.06 11.74
CA VAL A 23 25.35 25.27 11.15
C VAL A 23 25.48 23.85 11.68
N GLU A 24 24.40 23.32 12.25
CA GLU A 24 24.36 21.93 12.69
C GLU A 24 24.51 20.99 11.49
N LEU A 25 25.43 20.03 11.60
CA LEU A 25 25.69 19.07 10.53
C LEU A 25 24.42 18.25 10.25
N PRO A 26 23.88 18.24 9.02
CA PRO A 26 22.73 17.40 8.72
C PRO A 26 23.09 15.92 8.88
N GLU A 27 22.09 15.13 9.26
CA GLU A 27 22.20 13.68 9.40
C GLU A 27 22.86 13.03 8.18
N LEU A 28 23.75 12.06 8.40
CA LEU A 28 24.54 11.45 7.36
C LEU A 28 23.88 10.17 6.82
N SER A 29 24.15 9.87 5.55
CA SER A 29 23.90 8.58 4.95
C SER A 29 24.72 7.47 5.64
N PRO A 30 24.45 6.19 5.34
CA PRO A 30 25.45 5.15 5.57
C PRO A 30 26.76 5.45 4.82
N ALA A 31 27.84 4.75 5.19
CA ALA A 31 29.16 4.93 4.57
C ALA A 31 29.20 4.32 3.16
N PHE A 32 30.01 4.91 2.27
CA PHE A 32 30.29 4.45 0.91
C PHE A 32 31.79 4.36 0.64
N ILE A 33 32.21 3.49 -0.28
CA ILE A 33 33.61 3.38 -0.71
C ILE A 33 33.97 4.37 -1.83
N ALA A 34 32.97 4.91 -2.53
CA ALA A 34 33.14 5.88 -3.62
C ALA A 34 32.26 7.12 -3.41
N PRO A 35 32.74 8.31 -3.78
CA PRO A 35 31.98 9.55 -3.62
C PRO A 35 30.79 9.64 -4.57
N ASP A 36 30.92 9.08 -5.78
CA ASP A 36 29.83 9.06 -6.78
C ASP A 36 28.63 8.23 -6.27
N ASP A 37 28.87 7.17 -5.49
CA ASP A 37 27.81 6.37 -4.86
C ASP A 37 27.11 7.13 -3.73
N ALA A 38 27.86 7.88 -2.92
CA ALA A 38 27.27 8.78 -1.92
C ALA A 38 26.42 9.89 -2.58
N ALA A 39 26.90 10.48 -3.67
CA ALA A 39 26.15 11.46 -4.45
C ALA A 39 24.88 10.85 -5.08
N ARG A 40 24.95 9.62 -5.57
CA ARG A 40 23.80 8.87 -6.08
C ARG A 40 22.78 8.57 -4.98
N PHE A 41 23.22 8.26 -3.77
CA PHE A 41 22.32 8.14 -2.62
C PHE A 41 21.61 9.46 -2.29
N ALA A 42 22.31 10.59 -2.32
CA ALA A 42 21.70 11.91 -2.17
C ALA A 42 20.70 12.22 -3.30
N HIS A 43 21.06 11.89 -4.53
CA HIS A 43 20.18 12.02 -5.71
C HIS A 43 18.88 11.22 -5.53
N GLU A 44 18.97 9.98 -5.03
CA GLU A 44 17.80 9.14 -4.72
C GLU A 44 16.96 9.69 -3.56
N LEU A 45 17.59 10.29 -2.54
CA LEU A 45 16.87 10.96 -1.44
C LEU A 45 16.09 12.19 -1.90
N ILE A 46 16.65 12.96 -2.84
CA ILE A 46 15.99 14.11 -3.45
C ILE A 46 14.80 13.63 -4.29
N GLY A 47 14.93 12.49 -4.98
CA GLY A 47 13.84 11.87 -5.76
C GLY A 47 13.28 12.87 -6.76
N ASP A 48 11.96 13.13 -6.72
CA ASP A 48 11.27 14.10 -7.60
C ASP A 48 10.93 15.41 -6.92
N GLN A 49 11.48 15.65 -5.75
CA GLN A 49 11.28 16.92 -5.06
C GLN A 49 11.97 18.01 -5.87
N ARG A 50 11.17 18.78 -6.62
CA ARG A 50 11.62 19.79 -7.59
C ARG A 50 10.91 21.14 -7.41
N ALA A 51 10.19 21.33 -6.31
CA ALA A 51 9.53 22.60 -5.95
C ALA A 51 10.51 23.71 -5.49
N GLY A 52 11.79 23.36 -5.34
CA GLY A 52 12.89 24.26 -5.03
C GLY A 52 14.20 23.50 -5.11
N GLU A 53 15.31 24.18 -4.85
CA GLU A 53 16.61 23.51 -4.79
C GLU A 53 16.82 22.82 -3.46
N TYR A 54 17.42 21.64 -3.51
CA TYR A 54 17.89 20.89 -2.36
C TYR A 54 19.39 20.69 -2.51
N GLY A 55 20.13 20.77 -1.42
CA GLY A 55 21.57 20.59 -1.49
C GLY A 55 22.18 20.10 -0.19
N GLY A 56 23.48 19.83 -0.25
CA GLY A 56 24.23 19.20 0.82
C GLY A 56 25.71 19.02 0.49
N MET A 57 26.38 18.20 1.29
CA MET A 57 27.80 17.87 1.17
C MET A 57 28.00 16.37 0.98
N ILE A 58 29.03 16.01 0.24
CA ILE A 58 29.67 14.69 0.31
C ILE A 58 30.91 14.85 1.18
N LEU A 59 30.92 14.15 2.31
CA LEU A 59 31.97 14.18 3.30
C LEU A 59 32.85 12.93 3.19
N LYS A 60 34.13 13.08 3.49
CA LYS A 60 35.10 12.00 3.60
C LYS A 60 35.65 11.94 5.01
N ASP A 61 35.61 10.78 5.64
CA ASP A 61 36.17 10.59 6.98
C ASP A 61 37.67 10.27 6.96
N VAL A 62 38.27 10.14 8.14
CA VAL A 62 39.70 9.80 8.29
C VAL A 62 40.05 8.39 7.82
N GLN A 63 39.06 7.49 7.73
CA GLN A 63 39.22 6.15 7.16
C GLN A 63 39.05 6.13 5.63
N GLY A 64 38.77 7.28 5.01
CA GLY A 64 38.60 7.44 3.57
C GLY A 64 37.23 7.02 3.04
N ARG A 65 36.23 6.82 3.90
CA ARG A 65 34.84 6.50 3.53
C ARG A 65 34.06 7.77 3.25
N TYR A 66 33.08 7.66 2.36
CA TYR A 66 32.25 8.79 1.92
C TYR A 66 30.84 8.74 2.52
N PHE A 67 30.30 9.91 2.84
CA PHE A 67 28.98 10.09 3.42
C PHE A 67 28.28 11.24 2.73
N ALA A 68 27.03 11.07 2.31
CA ALA A 68 26.19 12.19 1.90
C ALA A 68 25.45 12.74 3.11
N THR A 69 25.42 14.06 3.27
CA THR A 69 24.45 14.67 4.18
C THR A 69 23.04 14.46 3.64
N ARG A 70 22.02 14.39 4.51
CA ARG A 70 20.63 14.46 4.06
C ARG A 70 20.36 15.79 3.35
N PRO A 71 19.63 15.80 2.22
CA PRO A 71 19.35 17.03 1.47
C PRO A 71 18.55 18.04 2.29
N VAL A 72 18.98 19.30 2.26
CA VAL A 72 18.32 20.44 2.89
C VAL A 72 17.70 21.33 1.83
N ARG A 73 16.45 21.77 2.03
CA ARG A 73 15.76 22.67 1.11
C ARG A 73 16.36 24.09 1.18
N GLY A 74 16.73 24.64 0.02
CA GLY A 74 17.17 26.02 -0.15
C GLY A 74 16.02 27.03 -0.05
N LYS A 75 16.38 28.32 0.10
CA LYS A 75 15.42 29.44 0.21
C LYS A 75 14.99 30.03 -1.14
N THR A 76 15.77 29.80 -2.19
CA THR A 76 15.63 30.42 -3.52
C THR A 76 15.78 29.39 -4.65
N ASN A 77 15.69 29.83 -5.91
CA ASN A 77 16.02 29.02 -7.10
C ASN A 77 17.53 28.70 -7.25
N ASN A 78 18.35 29.12 -6.28
CA ASN A 78 19.76 28.74 -6.13
C ASN A 78 19.95 28.23 -4.70
N PHE A 79 20.77 27.19 -4.53
CA PHE A 79 21.15 26.63 -3.25
C PHE A 79 22.33 27.39 -2.65
N ASP A 80 22.20 27.82 -1.39
CA ASP A 80 23.28 28.43 -0.62
C ASP A 80 23.99 27.36 0.23
N PRO A 81 25.26 27.01 -0.06
CA PRO A 81 26.02 26.06 0.75
C PRO A 81 26.12 26.47 2.23
N GLY A 82 25.99 27.76 2.57
CA GLY A 82 25.96 28.25 3.95
C GLY A 82 24.77 27.75 4.78
N LEU A 83 23.81 27.05 4.19
CA LEU A 83 22.73 26.34 4.90
C LEU A 83 23.16 24.99 5.47
N VAL A 84 24.29 24.44 5.01
CA VAL A 84 24.80 23.12 5.41
C VAL A 84 26.29 23.16 5.81
N VAL A 85 27.00 24.24 5.49
CA VAL A 85 28.42 24.45 5.80
C VAL A 85 28.59 25.58 6.82
N SER A 86 29.31 25.30 7.91
CA SER A 86 29.70 26.34 8.88
C SER A 86 30.79 27.25 8.30
N SER A 87 30.87 28.49 8.80
CA SER A 87 31.92 29.45 8.38
C SER A 87 32.69 30.00 9.57
N ASN A 88 33.98 30.31 9.37
CA ASN A 88 34.84 30.97 10.35
C ASN A 88 34.57 32.49 10.43
N ALA A 89 35.37 33.20 11.24
CA ALA A 89 35.24 34.64 11.46
C ALA A 89 35.50 35.46 10.19
N GLU A 90 36.29 34.92 9.25
CA GLU A 90 36.58 35.49 7.94
C GLU A 90 35.50 35.16 6.88
N GLY A 91 34.45 34.42 7.24
CA GLY A 91 33.39 33.99 6.34
C GLY A 91 33.77 32.86 5.38
N MET A 92 34.91 32.20 5.62
CA MET A 92 35.36 31.04 4.85
C MET A 92 34.74 29.76 5.41
N PHE A 93 34.38 28.84 4.52
CA PHE A 93 33.82 27.55 4.91
C PHE A 93 34.82 26.70 5.69
N ILE A 94 34.32 26.05 6.75
CA ILE A 94 35.10 25.12 7.57
C ILE A 94 34.54 23.70 7.44
N HIS A 95 35.44 22.71 7.43
CA HIS A 95 35.04 21.32 7.36
C HIS A 95 34.40 20.87 8.69
N PRO A 96 33.35 20.03 8.66
CA PRO A 96 32.76 19.47 9.87
C PRO A 96 33.78 18.64 10.67
N PRO A 97 33.73 18.66 12.02
CA PRO A 97 34.64 17.88 12.86
C PRO A 97 34.67 16.39 12.47
N GLY A 98 35.86 15.83 12.25
CA GLY A 98 36.05 14.43 11.87
C GLY A 98 35.91 14.14 10.37
N TYR A 99 35.58 15.14 9.55
CA TYR A 99 35.36 14.98 8.12
C TYR A 99 36.09 16.05 7.30
N THR A 100 36.41 15.73 6.05
CA THR A 100 36.77 16.70 5.00
C THR A 100 35.65 16.74 3.97
N CYS A 101 35.26 17.93 3.52
CA CYS A 101 34.26 18.05 2.46
C CYS A 101 34.90 17.68 1.13
N TYR A 102 34.40 16.61 0.49
CA TYR A 102 34.87 16.14 -0.80
C TYR A 102 34.13 16.78 -1.97
N ALA A 103 32.81 16.96 -1.84
CA ALA A 103 31.98 17.59 -2.85
C ALA A 103 30.83 18.39 -2.24
N LEU A 104 30.37 19.41 -2.97
CA LEU A 104 29.03 19.99 -2.77
C LEU A 104 28.06 19.37 -3.76
N TYR A 105 26.79 19.21 -3.38
CA TYR A 105 25.75 18.81 -4.32
C TYR A 105 24.51 19.69 -4.18
N HIS A 106 23.81 19.87 -5.29
CA HIS A 106 22.48 20.50 -5.29
C HIS A 106 21.57 19.91 -6.36
N SER A 107 20.29 20.29 -6.33
CA SER A 107 19.29 19.93 -7.33
C SER A 107 18.71 21.17 -7.97
N HIS A 108 18.26 21.05 -9.22
CA HIS A 108 17.47 22.10 -9.86
C HIS A 108 15.96 21.92 -9.67
N PRO A 109 15.20 23.03 -9.64
CA PRO A 109 13.75 22.95 -9.75
C PRO A 109 13.34 22.59 -11.20
N ASN A 110 12.13 22.06 -11.38
CA ASN A 110 11.61 21.75 -12.71
C ASN A 110 11.08 23.02 -13.40
N ASN A 111 11.97 23.78 -14.01
CA ASN A 111 11.67 25.11 -14.59
C ASN A 111 11.39 25.08 -16.10
N TYR A 112 10.92 23.95 -16.65
CA TYR A 112 10.72 23.81 -18.11
C TYR A 112 9.91 24.96 -18.74
N GLU A 113 8.77 25.34 -18.16
CA GLU A 113 7.92 26.41 -18.69
C GLU A 113 8.57 27.80 -18.57
N ILE A 114 9.41 28.02 -17.55
CA ILE A 114 10.16 29.26 -17.38
C ILE A 114 11.23 29.38 -18.48
N PHE A 115 12.00 28.31 -18.72
CA PHE A 115 12.99 28.31 -19.81
C PHE A 115 12.33 28.47 -21.18
N LYS A 116 11.20 27.80 -21.41
CA LYS A 116 10.46 27.90 -22.68
C LYS A 116 9.91 29.29 -22.95
N SER A 117 9.40 29.98 -21.92
CA SER A 117 8.89 31.35 -22.07
C SER A 117 10.01 32.38 -22.21
N GLY A 118 11.12 32.20 -21.50
CA GLY A 118 12.29 33.09 -21.57
C GLY A 118 13.14 32.92 -22.83
N LEU A 119 13.13 31.73 -23.46
CA LEU A 119 13.98 31.35 -24.59
C LEU A 119 13.14 30.86 -25.79
N PRO A 120 12.29 31.70 -26.40
CA PRO A 120 11.37 31.28 -27.45
C PRO A 120 12.07 30.80 -28.74
N GLY A 121 13.33 31.19 -28.96
CA GLY A 121 14.13 30.77 -30.11
C GLY A 121 14.80 29.40 -29.95
N TRP A 122 14.81 28.82 -28.75
CA TRP A 122 15.43 27.53 -28.49
C TRP A 122 14.49 26.39 -28.84
N SER A 123 15.05 25.36 -29.46
CA SER A 123 14.34 24.12 -29.77
C SER A 123 13.95 23.36 -28.50
N TYR A 124 13.01 22.43 -28.66
CA TYR A 124 12.56 21.58 -27.56
C TYR A 124 13.70 20.79 -26.91
N ALA A 125 14.67 20.32 -27.71
CA ALA A 125 15.83 19.57 -27.22
C ALA A 125 16.80 20.46 -26.43
N GLU A 126 16.96 21.73 -26.84
CA GLU A 126 17.79 22.71 -26.14
C GLU A 126 17.20 23.01 -24.75
N ILE A 127 15.89 23.27 -24.67
CA ILE A 127 15.22 23.55 -23.40
C ILE A 127 15.33 22.37 -22.43
N ASN A 128 15.10 21.13 -22.89
CA ASN A 128 15.19 19.96 -22.01
C ASN A 128 16.61 19.69 -21.51
N THR A 129 17.62 19.93 -22.35
CA THR A 129 19.02 19.79 -21.95
C THR A 129 19.40 20.88 -20.96
N ALA A 130 18.94 22.12 -21.17
CA ALA A 130 19.21 23.25 -20.29
C ALA A 130 18.61 23.07 -18.89
N VAL A 131 17.35 22.60 -18.81
CA VAL A 131 16.71 22.26 -17.53
C VAL A 131 17.47 21.15 -16.80
N GLN A 132 18.20 20.30 -17.54
CA GLN A 132 18.95 19.19 -16.97
C GLN A 132 20.42 19.49 -16.65
N PHE A 133 20.94 20.63 -17.09
CA PHE A 133 22.34 21.02 -16.97
C PHE A 133 22.55 22.04 -15.83
N PHE A 134 23.81 22.29 -15.46
CA PHE A 134 24.15 23.36 -14.52
C PHE A 134 23.75 24.70 -15.11
N SER A 135 23.13 25.57 -14.32
CA SER A 135 22.91 26.95 -14.75
C SER A 135 24.24 27.70 -14.85
N THR A 136 24.27 28.79 -15.62
CA THR A 136 25.44 29.68 -15.71
C THR A 136 25.88 30.19 -14.34
N VAL A 137 24.93 30.45 -13.44
CA VAL A 137 25.20 30.88 -12.07
C VAL A 137 25.84 29.75 -11.25
N ASP A 138 25.41 28.50 -11.43
CA ASP A 138 26.02 27.37 -10.72
C ASP A 138 27.45 27.15 -11.14
N ILE A 139 27.77 27.22 -12.44
CA ILE A 139 29.15 27.03 -12.91
C ILE A 139 30.06 28.11 -12.31
N GLY A 140 29.57 29.35 -12.26
CA GLY A 140 30.26 30.44 -11.58
C GLY A 140 30.46 30.18 -10.07
N LEU A 141 29.42 29.74 -9.36
CA LEU A 141 29.48 29.42 -7.93
C LEU A 141 30.38 28.21 -7.65
N ASN A 142 30.40 27.22 -8.52
CA ASN A 142 31.28 26.05 -8.45
C ASN A 142 32.74 26.50 -8.52
N HIS A 143 33.07 27.39 -9.46
CA HIS A 143 34.42 27.98 -9.53
C HIS A 143 34.78 28.73 -8.23
N PHE A 144 33.87 29.53 -7.67
CA PHE A 144 34.14 30.25 -6.43
C PHE A 144 34.23 29.37 -5.20
N ASN A 145 33.54 28.23 -5.18
CA ASN A 145 33.60 27.28 -4.07
C ASN A 145 34.71 26.23 -4.22
N ALA A 146 35.44 26.23 -5.35
CA ALA A 146 36.52 25.30 -5.63
C ALA A 146 37.67 25.36 -4.60
N TYR A 147 37.84 26.49 -3.88
CA TYR A 147 38.81 26.59 -2.78
C TYR A 147 38.46 25.66 -1.60
N PHE A 148 37.17 25.40 -1.38
CA PHE A 148 36.67 24.57 -0.30
C PHE A 148 36.51 23.12 -0.76
N SER A 149 36.01 22.93 -1.98
CA SER A 149 35.80 21.63 -2.60
C SER A 149 35.77 21.78 -4.12
N PRO A 150 36.66 21.12 -4.88
CA PRO A 150 36.70 21.25 -6.34
C PRO A 150 35.62 20.42 -7.06
N VAL A 151 34.94 19.51 -6.36
CA VAL A 151 33.94 18.61 -6.95
C VAL A 151 32.53 19.08 -6.63
N HIS A 152 31.67 19.08 -7.65
CA HIS A 152 30.28 19.50 -7.57
C HIS A 152 29.36 18.51 -8.28
N TYR A 153 28.27 18.11 -7.64
CA TYR A 153 27.25 17.25 -8.25
C TYR A 153 25.94 17.99 -8.46
N LEU A 154 25.29 17.72 -9.59
CA LEU A 154 23.94 18.19 -9.88
C LEU A 154 22.96 17.03 -9.97
N SER A 155 22.05 16.97 -9.01
CA SER A 155 20.88 16.10 -9.01
C SER A 155 19.78 16.72 -9.87
N SER A 156 19.71 16.29 -11.12
CA SER A 156 18.85 16.90 -12.12
C SER A 156 17.47 16.20 -12.21
N VAL A 157 16.57 16.74 -13.03
CA VAL A 157 15.27 16.09 -13.33
C VAL A 157 15.48 14.80 -14.13
N ASN A 158 14.47 13.93 -14.13
CA ASN A 158 14.46 12.69 -14.94
C ASN A 158 15.62 11.72 -14.66
N GLY A 159 16.08 11.67 -13.41
CA GLY A 159 17.10 10.71 -12.97
C GLY A 159 18.50 10.98 -13.52
N VAL A 160 18.81 12.22 -13.93
CA VAL A 160 20.16 12.59 -14.35
C VAL A 160 20.99 13.06 -13.17
N LEU A 161 22.23 12.57 -13.09
CA LEU A 161 23.23 13.00 -12.11
C LEU A 161 24.50 13.40 -12.85
N LEU A 162 24.86 14.68 -12.78
CA LEU A 162 26.08 15.23 -13.38
C LEU A 162 27.12 15.49 -12.30
N LYS A 163 28.39 15.40 -12.70
CA LYS A 163 29.57 15.74 -11.89
C LYS A 163 30.42 16.75 -12.64
N TYR A 164 30.78 17.83 -11.96
CA TYR A 164 31.75 18.80 -12.44
C TYR A 164 32.94 18.86 -11.48
N GLU A 165 34.15 18.76 -12.02
CA GLU A 165 35.39 18.93 -11.27
C GLU A 165 36.12 20.15 -11.80
N ALA A 166 36.29 21.15 -10.94
CA ALA A 166 36.94 22.40 -11.27
C ALA A 166 38.43 22.17 -11.56
N SER A 167 38.95 22.77 -12.63
CA SER A 167 40.35 22.59 -13.03
C SER A 167 41.30 23.63 -12.41
N GLY A 168 40.77 24.78 -12.00
CA GLY A 168 41.54 25.96 -11.62
C GLY A 168 42.23 26.65 -12.81
N SER A 169 41.87 26.29 -14.04
CA SER A 169 42.51 26.86 -15.23
C SER A 169 42.15 28.33 -15.46
N ALA A 170 43.03 29.08 -16.12
CA ALA A 170 42.74 30.46 -16.52
C ALA A 170 41.50 30.56 -17.43
N PHE A 171 41.26 29.55 -18.25
CA PHE A 171 40.06 29.48 -19.10
C PHE A 171 38.79 29.33 -18.26
N GLU A 172 38.81 28.49 -17.22
CA GLU A 172 37.70 28.35 -16.27
C GLU A 172 37.41 29.66 -15.53
N ALA A 173 38.45 30.35 -15.02
CA ALA A 173 38.29 31.62 -14.33
C ALA A 173 37.70 32.72 -15.25
N ALA A 174 38.15 32.78 -16.50
CA ALA A 174 37.60 33.70 -17.50
C ALA A 174 36.14 33.38 -17.84
N LEU A 175 35.80 32.09 -17.97
CA LEU A 175 34.44 31.64 -18.27
C LEU A 175 33.49 31.93 -17.09
N ALA A 176 33.90 31.65 -15.85
CA ALA A 176 33.14 31.97 -14.64
C ALA A 176 32.86 33.47 -14.54
N THR A 177 33.87 34.31 -14.76
CA THR A 177 33.71 35.78 -14.77
C THR A 177 32.70 36.23 -15.83
N ARG A 178 32.76 35.63 -17.03
CA ARG A 178 31.79 35.91 -18.10
C ARG A 178 30.37 35.52 -17.69
N PHE A 179 30.17 34.33 -17.12
CA PHE A 179 28.86 33.89 -16.64
C PHE A 179 28.24 34.86 -15.63
N PHE A 180 29.03 35.36 -14.67
CA PHE A 180 28.52 36.35 -13.71
C PHE A 180 28.12 37.67 -14.36
N LYS A 181 28.96 38.21 -15.26
CA LYS A 181 28.65 39.46 -15.96
C LYS A 181 27.41 39.34 -16.84
N ASP A 182 27.30 38.25 -17.60
CA ASP A 182 26.16 37.99 -18.46
C ASP A 182 24.88 37.78 -17.63
N ALA A 183 24.95 37.04 -16.51
CA ALA A 183 23.82 36.86 -15.60
C ALA A 183 23.35 38.18 -14.98
N GLN A 184 24.27 39.06 -14.55
CA GLN A 184 23.94 40.41 -14.05
C GLN A 184 23.29 41.27 -15.15
N ALA A 185 23.79 41.17 -16.38
CA ALA A 185 23.24 41.88 -17.54
C ALA A 185 21.97 41.23 -18.12
N GLN A 186 21.47 40.13 -17.52
CA GLN A 186 20.35 39.34 -18.02
C GLN A 186 20.51 38.90 -19.48
N ARG A 187 21.75 38.61 -19.87
CA ARG A 187 22.12 38.19 -21.22
C ARG A 187 22.42 36.69 -21.23
N LEU A 188 22.05 36.02 -22.32
CA LEU A 188 22.53 34.68 -22.61
C LEU A 188 24.03 34.69 -22.90
N THR A 189 24.78 33.87 -22.16
CA THR A 189 26.22 33.70 -22.42
C THR A 189 26.49 32.97 -23.73
N PHE A 190 25.66 31.99 -24.07
CA PHE A 190 25.76 31.19 -25.28
C PHE A 190 24.45 31.23 -26.07
N ASP A 191 24.57 31.20 -27.40
CA ASP A 191 23.40 31.18 -28.30
C ASP A 191 22.69 29.81 -28.29
N SER A 192 23.37 28.76 -27.81
CA SER A 192 22.82 27.41 -27.65
C SER A 192 23.39 26.69 -26.41
N VAL A 193 22.61 25.79 -25.81
CA VAL A 193 23.05 24.96 -24.68
C VAL A 193 24.16 23.97 -25.07
N GLU A 194 24.24 23.57 -26.34
CA GLU A 194 25.32 22.70 -26.82
C GLU A 194 26.69 23.39 -26.64
N GLY A 195 26.75 24.69 -26.99
CA GLY A 195 27.96 25.49 -26.80
C GLY A 195 28.32 25.67 -25.33
N GLU A 196 27.32 25.83 -24.47
CA GLU A 196 27.51 25.94 -23.01
C GLU A 196 28.08 24.66 -22.40
N VAL A 197 27.52 23.49 -22.74
CA VAL A 197 28.02 22.19 -22.27
C VAL A 197 29.46 21.95 -22.74
N GLN A 198 29.76 22.21 -24.02
CA GLN A 198 31.10 22.06 -24.57
C GLN A 198 32.11 23.00 -23.91
N ALA A 199 31.74 24.26 -23.65
CA ALA A 199 32.60 25.23 -22.97
C ALA A 199 32.88 24.80 -21.53
N THR A 200 31.87 24.30 -20.81
CA THR A 200 32.01 23.81 -19.44
C THR A 200 32.89 22.56 -19.38
N ALA A 201 32.69 21.62 -20.31
CA ALA A 201 33.53 20.42 -20.44
C ALA A 201 34.99 20.74 -20.81
N LYS A 202 35.25 21.90 -21.42
CA LYS A 202 36.60 22.41 -21.69
C LYS A 202 37.20 23.15 -20.49
N ALA A 203 36.37 23.79 -19.67
CA ALA A 203 36.78 24.53 -18.48
C ALA A 203 37.19 23.61 -17.32
N GLY A 204 36.54 22.47 -17.15
CA GLY A 204 36.84 21.50 -16.10
C GLY A 204 36.70 20.06 -16.61
N THR A 205 36.46 19.12 -15.69
CA THR A 205 36.05 17.76 -16.06
C THR A 205 34.57 17.61 -15.79
N LEU A 206 33.77 17.55 -16.86
CA LEU A 206 32.34 17.28 -16.80
C LEU A 206 32.08 15.80 -17.09
N SER A 207 31.31 15.14 -16.22
CA SER A 207 30.95 13.72 -16.35
C SER A 207 29.46 13.48 -16.08
N VAL A 208 28.88 12.53 -16.80
CA VAL A 208 27.53 12.01 -16.55
C VAL A 208 27.65 10.75 -15.70
N ILE A 209 27.18 10.80 -14.45
CA ILE A 209 27.19 9.66 -13.52
C ILE A 209 25.95 8.79 -13.75
N GLN A 210 24.79 9.44 -13.88
CA GLN A 210 23.53 8.81 -14.26
C GLN A 210 22.92 9.61 -15.41
N SER A 211 22.53 8.89 -16.47
CA SER A 211 22.17 9.43 -17.76
C SER A 211 20.72 9.08 -18.11
N SER A 212 20.05 9.97 -18.82
CA SER A 212 18.74 9.76 -19.42
C SER A 212 18.87 9.77 -20.95
N GLU A 213 17.76 9.62 -21.67
CA GLU A 213 17.77 9.75 -23.12
C GLU A 213 18.20 11.15 -23.59
N VAL A 214 18.02 12.21 -22.77
CA VAL A 214 18.44 13.58 -23.13
C VAL A 214 19.95 13.66 -23.33
N TRP A 215 20.69 12.81 -22.63
CA TRP A 215 22.13 12.64 -22.74
C TRP A 215 22.52 11.45 -23.63
N GLY A 216 21.55 10.90 -24.38
CA GLY A 216 21.73 9.74 -25.27
C GLY A 216 22.14 8.47 -24.56
N TRP A 217 21.76 8.29 -23.29
CA TRP A 217 22.16 7.17 -22.41
C TRP A 217 23.69 7.03 -22.24
N LYS A 218 24.47 8.05 -22.59
CA LYS A 218 25.92 8.05 -22.43
C LYS A 218 26.28 8.44 -21.00
N VAL A 219 27.20 7.69 -20.43
CA VAL A 219 27.78 7.92 -19.10
C VAL A 219 29.29 8.12 -19.21
N GLY A 220 29.90 8.76 -18.22
CA GLY A 220 31.31 9.09 -18.19
C GLY A 220 31.60 10.51 -18.67
N ARG A 221 32.86 10.77 -19.04
CA ARG A 221 33.37 12.11 -19.34
C ARG A 221 32.74 12.67 -20.62
N ILE A 222 32.34 13.93 -20.57
CA ILE A 222 31.90 14.73 -21.73
C ILE A 222 33.10 15.48 -22.32
N ASP A 223 33.20 15.52 -23.64
CA ASP A 223 34.22 16.27 -24.37
C ASP A 223 33.62 17.19 -25.45
N SER A 224 34.47 17.80 -26.27
CA SER A 224 34.05 18.72 -27.34
C SER A 224 33.22 18.08 -28.46
N THR A 225 33.06 16.76 -28.48
CA THR A 225 32.22 16.04 -29.46
C THR A 225 30.76 15.94 -29.03
N PHE A 226 30.39 16.49 -27.87
CA PHE A 226 29.01 16.53 -27.39
C PHE A 226 28.05 17.12 -28.44
N LYS A 227 26.92 16.45 -28.63
CA LYS A 227 25.83 16.86 -29.52
C LYS A 227 24.52 16.68 -28.80
N LEU A 228 23.59 17.60 -29.04
CA LEU A 228 22.24 17.50 -28.54
C LEU A 228 21.55 16.23 -29.02
N TYR A 229 20.92 15.51 -28.09
CA TYR A 229 20.11 14.36 -28.44
C TYR A 229 18.84 14.81 -29.18
N LYS A 230 18.55 14.14 -30.31
CA LYS A 230 17.34 14.36 -31.08
C LYS A 230 16.42 13.15 -30.87
N PRO A 231 15.30 13.30 -30.15
CA PRO A 231 14.41 12.17 -29.89
C PRO A 231 13.75 11.69 -31.19
N GLY A 232 13.74 10.37 -31.38
CA GLY A 232 13.06 9.72 -32.49
C GLY A 232 11.53 9.70 -32.35
N ASN A 233 10.87 8.90 -33.19
CA ASN A 233 9.41 8.69 -33.08
C ASN A 233 9.02 7.69 -31.99
N THR A 234 9.98 6.89 -31.55
CA THR A 234 9.86 5.89 -30.50
C THR A 234 11.07 6.04 -29.58
N LEU A 235 10.86 5.76 -28.29
CA LEU A 235 11.92 5.74 -27.30
C LEU A 235 11.83 4.45 -26.49
N ASP A 236 12.98 3.83 -26.21
CA ASP A 236 13.02 2.65 -25.35
C ASP A 236 12.60 2.99 -23.91
N VAL A 237 12.04 2.01 -23.22
CA VAL A 237 11.42 2.11 -21.90
C VAL A 237 12.46 2.13 -20.75
N VAL A 238 13.75 2.01 -21.07
CA VAL A 238 14.85 2.03 -20.08
C VAL A 238 14.95 3.40 -19.40
N PRO A 239 14.77 3.48 -18.06
CA PRO A 239 14.65 4.75 -17.32
C PRO A 239 15.94 5.54 -17.20
N SER A 240 17.09 4.87 -17.05
CA SER A 240 18.39 5.56 -16.97
C SER A 240 19.54 4.60 -17.29
N ALA A 241 20.68 5.16 -17.68
CA ALA A 241 21.97 4.47 -17.76
C ALA A 241 22.88 4.99 -16.65
N MET A 242 23.75 4.13 -16.12
CA MET A 242 24.58 4.45 -14.96
C MET A 242 26.05 4.13 -15.22
N LEU A 243 26.93 5.03 -14.77
CA LEU A 243 28.37 4.84 -14.80
C LEU A 243 28.75 3.68 -13.87
N ARG A 244 29.63 2.79 -14.36
CA ARG A 244 30.06 1.59 -13.64
C ARG A 244 31.58 1.54 -13.49
N PRO A 245 32.10 0.92 -12.42
CA PRO A 245 31.36 0.24 -11.34
C PRO A 245 30.65 1.22 -10.40
N ALA A 246 29.50 0.81 -9.87
CA ALA A 246 28.73 1.53 -8.84
C ALA A 246 28.38 0.54 -7.73
N PHE A 247 28.46 0.97 -6.48
CA PHE A 247 28.36 0.09 -5.31
C PHE A 247 27.24 0.48 -4.35
N SER A 248 26.83 -0.49 -3.53
CA SER A 248 25.94 -0.30 -2.40
C SER A 248 26.65 0.50 -1.29
N PRO A 249 25.89 0.99 -0.29
CA PRO A 249 26.49 1.41 0.96
C PRO A 249 27.20 0.22 1.64
N VAL A 250 28.17 0.54 2.50
CA VAL A 250 28.98 -0.42 3.23
C VAL A 250 28.15 -1.07 4.33
N ALA A 251 28.04 -2.39 4.29
CA ALA A 251 27.29 -3.20 5.23
C ALA A 251 28.23 -3.91 6.22
N SER A 252 27.86 -3.93 7.51
CA SER A 252 28.61 -4.63 8.57
C SER A 252 28.39 -6.14 8.59
N SER A 253 27.47 -6.66 7.79
CA SER A 253 27.21 -8.09 7.65
C SER A 253 26.65 -8.42 6.27
N LEU A 254 26.92 -9.64 5.80
CA LEU A 254 26.33 -10.19 4.58
C LEU A 254 24.80 -10.13 4.61
N LYS A 255 24.19 -10.37 5.78
CA LYS A 255 22.74 -10.28 6.00
C LYS A 255 22.17 -8.89 5.68
N ALA A 256 22.78 -7.84 6.22
CA ALA A 256 22.35 -6.47 5.96
C ALA A 256 22.49 -6.11 4.47
N LEU A 257 23.56 -6.60 3.83
CA LEU A 257 23.80 -6.39 2.41
C LEU A 257 22.77 -7.13 1.54
N LEU A 258 22.53 -8.42 1.78
CA LEU A 258 21.56 -9.19 1.00
C LEU A 258 20.14 -8.61 1.12
N ASN A 259 19.80 -7.99 2.26
CA ASN A 259 18.52 -7.30 2.42
C ASN A 259 18.48 -6.03 1.56
N TYR A 260 19.58 -5.29 1.50
CA TYR A 260 19.72 -4.17 0.58
C TYR A 260 19.59 -4.63 -0.88
N VAL A 261 20.33 -5.67 -1.28
CA VAL A 261 20.34 -6.22 -2.66
C VAL A 261 18.96 -6.69 -3.06
N ARG A 262 18.27 -7.48 -2.23
CA ARG A 262 16.90 -7.95 -2.50
C ARG A 262 15.96 -6.80 -2.80
N ASN A 263 15.90 -5.80 -1.92
CA ASN A 263 15.03 -4.63 -2.12
C ASN A 263 15.46 -3.77 -3.32
N ARG A 264 16.76 -3.73 -3.65
CA ARG A 264 17.26 -3.03 -4.82
C ARG A 264 16.84 -3.73 -6.10
N THR A 265 16.94 -5.06 -6.13
CA THR A 265 16.49 -5.94 -7.22
C THR A 265 14.99 -5.79 -7.47
N GLU A 266 14.16 -5.67 -6.44
CA GLU A 266 12.71 -5.43 -6.60
C GLU A 266 12.38 -4.16 -7.44
N ARG A 267 13.31 -3.19 -7.54
CA ARG A 267 13.14 -1.97 -8.37
C ARG A 267 13.63 -2.13 -9.81
N VAL A 268 14.21 -3.27 -10.17
CA VAL A 268 14.77 -3.52 -11.50
C VAL A 268 13.86 -4.49 -12.23
N VAL A 269 13.27 -4.02 -13.33
CA VAL A 269 12.27 -4.76 -14.10
C VAL A 269 12.94 -5.82 -14.97
N GLU A 270 14.05 -5.45 -15.60
CA GLU A 270 14.82 -6.35 -16.45
C GLU A 270 15.47 -7.47 -15.64
N SER A 271 15.65 -8.63 -16.28
CA SER A 271 16.56 -9.65 -15.74
C SER A 271 17.95 -9.04 -15.55
N HIS A 272 18.58 -9.29 -14.42
CA HIS A 272 19.82 -8.63 -14.05
C HIS A 272 20.70 -9.50 -13.17
N TYR A 273 21.96 -9.08 -13.04
CA TYR A 273 22.94 -9.71 -12.16
C TYR A 273 23.84 -8.67 -11.49
N GLY A 274 24.60 -9.12 -10.51
CA GLY A 274 25.70 -8.37 -9.92
C GLY A 274 26.52 -9.24 -8.97
N PHE A 275 27.41 -8.60 -8.23
CA PHE A 275 28.42 -9.26 -7.42
C PHE A 275 28.39 -8.75 -5.98
N VAL A 276 28.64 -9.67 -5.04
CA VAL A 276 28.84 -9.40 -3.61
C VAL A 276 30.33 -9.42 -3.34
N LEU A 277 30.83 -8.40 -2.65
CA LEU A 277 32.25 -8.27 -2.32
C LEU A 277 32.43 -8.14 -0.81
N GLU A 278 33.51 -8.74 -0.31
CA GLU A 278 33.94 -8.66 1.09
C GLU A 278 35.34 -8.05 1.16
N ASN A 279 35.55 -7.16 2.12
CA ASN A 279 36.87 -6.65 2.43
C ASN A 279 37.60 -7.58 3.41
N LYS A 280 38.71 -8.19 2.98
CA LYS A 280 39.42 -9.22 3.77
C LYS A 280 39.96 -8.75 5.12
N VAL A 281 40.21 -7.44 5.27
CA VAL A 281 40.80 -6.88 6.50
C VAL A 281 39.72 -6.46 7.48
N SER A 282 38.68 -5.81 6.99
CA SER A 282 37.63 -5.22 7.84
C SER A 282 36.40 -6.10 8.02
N GLY A 283 36.21 -7.14 7.20
CA GLY A 283 35.01 -7.99 7.20
C GLY A 283 33.74 -7.26 6.75
N MET A 284 33.88 -6.10 6.09
CA MET A 284 32.76 -5.30 5.61
C MET A 284 32.34 -5.74 4.20
N PHE A 285 31.05 -5.64 3.91
CA PHE A 285 30.46 -6.10 2.65
C PHE A 285 29.94 -4.93 1.81
N ILE A 286 30.07 -5.06 0.49
CA ILE A 286 29.41 -4.21 -0.51
C ILE A 286 28.86 -5.08 -1.64
N ALA A 287 27.89 -4.57 -2.38
CA ALA A 287 27.42 -5.18 -3.62
C ALA A 287 27.57 -4.19 -4.77
N THR A 288 27.79 -4.68 -5.98
CA THR A 288 27.62 -3.86 -7.18
C THR A 288 26.16 -3.47 -7.34
N GLU A 289 25.84 -2.40 -8.06
CA GLU A 289 24.46 -2.15 -8.47
C GLU A 289 23.99 -3.16 -9.53
N PRO A 290 22.71 -3.57 -9.54
CA PRO A 290 22.18 -4.53 -10.52
C PRO A 290 22.46 -4.09 -11.97
N LYS A 291 23.03 -4.97 -12.78
CA LYS A 291 23.28 -4.77 -14.21
C LYS A 291 22.16 -5.46 -15.01
N PRO A 292 21.27 -4.69 -15.67
CA PRO A 292 20.30 -5.26 -16.61
C PRO A 292 21.00 -6.07 -17.70
N LEU A 293 20.43 -7.22 -18.02
CA LEU A 293 20.79 -8.02 -19.17
C LEU A 293 20.11 -7.41 -20.40
N THR A 294 20.89 -6.86 -21.30
CA THR A 294 20.41 -6.46 -22.63
C THR A 294 20.36 -7.70 -23.51
N VAL A 295 19.16 -8.24 -23.69
CA VAL A 295 18.93 -9.39 -24.56
C VAL A 295 18.93 -8.89 -26.01
N ASP A 296 20.08 -8.76 -26.65
CA ASP A 296 20.17 -8.64 -28.12
C ASP A 296 19.78 -9.97 -28.84
N ILE A 297 19.21 -10.92 -28.11
CA ILE A 297 19.22 -12.35 -28.43
C ILE A 297 17.88 -12.87 -28.94
N LEU A 298 16.79 -12.10 -28.82
CA LEU A 298 15.48 -12.59 -29.26
C LEU A 298 15.19 -12.38 -30.75
N GLY A 299 16.10 -11.74 -31.49
CA GLY A 299 16.03 -11.62 -32.95
C GLY A 299 16.88 -12.62 -33.74
N LEU A 300 17.63 -13.50 -33.10
CA LEU A 300 18.79 -14.12 -33.76
C LEU A 300 18.56 -15.58 -34.18
N LYS A 301 18.53 -15.78 -35.51
CA LYS A 301 19.02 -16.99 -36.20
C LYS A 301 20.54 -17.16 -35.97
N VAL A 302 21.01 -17.12 -34.73
CA VAL A 302 22.44 -17.25 -34.40
C VAL A 302 22.65 -18.51 -33.57
N PRO A 303 23.75 -19.26 -33.80
CA PRO A 303 24.06 -20.46 -33.03
C PRO A 303 24.03 -20.21 -31.52
N VAL A 304 23.47 -21.15 -30.76
CA VAL A 304 23.31 -21.05 -29.29
C VAL A 304 24.65 -20.85 -28.56
N ALA A 305 25.76 -21.30 -29.13
CA ALA A 305 27.10 -21.03 -28.61
C ALA A 305 27.45 -19.52 -28.58
N THR A 306 26.94 -18.73 -29.53
CA THR A 306 27.12 -17.28 -29.58
C THR A 306 26.14 -16.57 -28.64
N ALA A 307 24.92 -17.12 -28.46
CA ALA A 307 23.94 -16.59 -27.52
C ALA A 307 24.45 -16.62 -26.06
N LEU A 308 25.17 -17.66 -25.65
CA LEU A 308 25.79 -17.70 -24.31
C LEU A 308 27.05 -16.85 -24.16
N LYS A 309 27.83 -16.63 -25.24
CA LYS A 309 28.91 -15.62 -25.20
C LYS A 309 28.38 -14.19 -25.09
N ALA A 310 27.15 -13.95 -25.53
CA ALA A 310 26.48 -12.65 -25.42
C ALA A 310 25.63 -12.48 -24.14
N SER A 311 25.26 -13.58 -23.46
CA SER A 311 24.38 -13.58 -22.26
C SER A 311 25.11 -13.77 -20.93
N THR A 312 26.44 -13.81 -20.91
CA THR A 312 27.19 -14.21 -19.72
C THR A 312 27.09 -13.15 -18.62
N PHE A 313 27.10 -13.57 -17.35
CA PHE A 313 27.30 -12.66 -16.21
C PHE A 313 28.75 -12.17 -16.23
N ASP A 314 29.04 -11.26 -17.16
CA ASP A 314 30.37 -10.80 -17.49
C ASP A 314 30.87 -9.81 -16.43
N THR A 315 31.94 -10.19 -15.74
CA THR A 315 32.61 -9.33 -14.77
C THR A 315 33.14 -8.05 -15.43
N LYS A 316 33.55 -8.09 -16.71
CA LYS A 316 34.08 -6.93 -17.44
C LYS A 316 33.01 -5.92 -17.83
N ALA A 317 31.74 -6.33 -17.85
CA ALA A 317 30.61 -5.42 -18.07
C ALA A 317 30.21 -4.63 -16.81
N VAL A 318 30.75 -5.02 -15.64
CA VAL A 318 30.46 -4.41 -14.33
C VAL A 318 31.68 -3.70 -13.74
N PHE A 319 32.86 -4.32 -13.83
CA PHE A 319 34.12 -3.78 -13.32
C PHE A 319 34.99 -3.23 -14.44
N ALA A 320 35.80 -2.23 -14.12
CA ALA A 320 36.84 -1.76 -15.02
C ALA A 320 37.94 -2.83 -15.17
N THR A 321 38.63 -2.81 -16.32
CA THR A 321 39.75 -3.72 -16.60
C THR A 321 41.05 -2.95 -16.82
N THR A 322 42.18 -3.51 -16.40
CA THR A 322 43.52 -3.01 -16.74
C THR A 322 43.81 -3.19 -18.23
N ALA A 323 44.90 -2.61 -18.72
CA ALA A 323 45.35 -2.79 -20.12
C ALA A 323 45.67 -4.27 -20.44
N GLN A 324 46.04 -5.05 -19.42
CA GLN A 324 46.29 -6.49 -19.47
C GLN A 324 45.00 -7.33 -19.42
N GLY A 325 43.85 -6.69 -19.15
CA GLY A 325 42.53 -7.33 -19.10
C GLY A 325 42.11 -7.84 -17.73
N ASP A 326 42.89 -7.57 -16.67
CA ASP A 326 42.58 -7.96 -15.29
C ASP A 326 41.51 -7.06 -14.68
N LEU A 327 40.68 -7.61 -13.79
CA LEU A 327 39.62 -6.86 -13.11
C LEU A 327 40.21 -5.88 -12.09
N VAL A 328 39.74 -4.63 -12.11
CA VAL A 328 40.07 -3.62 -11.13
C VAL A 328 39.00 -3.64 -10.03
N LEU A 329 39.30 -4.30 -8.92
CA LEU A 329 38.44 -4.34 -7.73
C LEU A 329 38.80 -3.22 -6.74
N PRO A 330 37.85 -2.76 -5.90
CA PRO A 330 38.15 -1.84 -4.81
C PRO A 330 39.24 -2.41 -3.89
N GLN A 331 40.10 -1.54 -3.35
CA GLN A 331 41.26 -1.95 -2.55
C GLN A 331 40.85 -2.84 -1.36
N GLY A 332 41.44 -4.03 -1.28
CA GLY A 332 41.20 -5.00 -0.21
C GLY A 332 39.88 -5.78 -0.31
N PHE A 333 39.08 -5.55 -1.35
CA PHE A 333 37.86 -6.29 -1.62
C PHE A 333 38.10 -7.44 -2.60
N GLU A 334 37.39 -8.54 -2.36
CA GLU A 334 37.28 -9.68 -3.27
C GLU A 334 35.83 -10.03 -3.51
N ILE A 335 35.54 -10.71 -4.63
CA ILE A 335 34.20 -11.21 -4.92
C ILE A 335 33.95 -12.48 -4.11
N VAL A 336 32.91 -12.46 -3.27
CA VAL A 336 32.50 -13.59 -2.41
C VAL A 336 31.14 -14.18 -2.78
N GLY A 337 30.44 -13.58 -3.74
CA GLY A 337 29.16 -14.10 -4.21
C GLY A 337 28.69 -13.44 -5.50
N VAL A 338 27.76 -14.10 -6.17
CA VAL A 338 27.07 -13.59 -7.36
C VAL A 338 25.60 -13.48 -6.99
N TYR A 339 24.91 -12.44 -7.44
CA TYR A 339 23.45 -12.36 -7.28
C TYR A 339 22.77 -12.09 -8.61
N CYS A 340 21.52 -12.54 -8.74
CA CYS A 340 20.69 -12.30 -9.90
C CYS A 340 19.21 -12.21 -9.53
N GLY A 341 18.42 -11.64 -10.44
CA GLY A 341 16.98 -11.54 -10.29
C GLY A 341 16.27 -11.44 -11.64
N GLU A 342 15.03 -11.92 -11.65
CA GLU A 342 14.15 -11.86 -12.81
C GLU A 342 12.76 -11.34 -12.37
N ASN A 343 12.43 -10.12 -12.80
CA ASN A 343 11.16 -9.47 -12.46
C ASN A 343 10.29 -9.19 -13.69
N GLN A 344 10.71 -9.63 -14.89
CA GLN A 344 9.97 -9.41 -16.12
C GLN A 344 8.63 -10.16 -16.11
N TYR A 345 7.57 -9.45 -16.49
CA TYR A 345 6.26 -10.07 -16.65
C TYR A 345 6.24 -10.98 -17.89
N ARG A 346 6.01 -12.29 -17.69
CA ARG A 346 5.89 -13.26 -18.78
C ARG A 346 4.42 -13.43 -19.21
N PRO A 347 4.07 -13.20 -20.50
CA PRO A 347 2.70 -13.39 -20.99
C PRO A 347 2.25 -14.85 -20.87
N GLN A 348 0.95 -15.10 -20.75
CA GLN A 348 0.40 -16.44 -20.52
C GLN A 348 0.79 -17.44 -21.61
N SER A 349 0.87 -16.99 -22.87
CA SER A 349 1.28 -17.81 -24.03
C SER A 349 2.72 -18.35 -23.92
N SER A 350 3.51 -17.81 -23.00
CA SER A 350 4.91 -18.15 -22.81
C SER A 350 5.18 -19.03 -21.59
N LEU A 351 4.12 -19.36 -20.85
CA LEU A 351 4.19 -20.22 -19.68
C LEU A 351 3.98 -21.70 -20.03
N PRO A 352 4.54 -22.62 -19.24
CA PRO A 352 4.20 -24.03 -19.33
C PRO A 352 2.72 -24.26 -18.96
N ALA A 353 2.13 -25.32 -19.52
CA ALA A 353 0.74 -25.70 -19.20
C ALA A 353 0.63 -26.25 -17.76
N GLU A 354 1.65 -26.97 -17.30
CA GLU A 354 1.75 -27.49 -15.93
C GLU A 354 2.64 -26.58 -15.06
N GLU A 355 2.21 -26.33 -13.83
CA GLU A 355 2.93 -25.53 -12.83
C GLU A 355 3.42 -24.13 -13.32
N PRO A 356 2.56 -23.32 -13.98
CA PRO A 356 2.94 -22.02 -14.53
C PRO A 356 3.43 -21.02 -13.48
N SER A 357 2.91 -21.04 -12.26
CA SER A 357 3.33 -20.11 -11.20
C SER A 357 4.66 -20.55 -10.59
N VAL A 358 4.88 -21.85 -10.43
CA VAL A 358 6.18 -22.36 -9.95
C VAL A 358 7.27 -21.96 -10.93
N PHE A 359 7.02 -22.10 -12.24
CA PHE A 359 7.94 -21.64 -13.28
C PHE A 359 8.17 -20.12 -13.22
N ARG A 360 7.13 -19.31 -13.00
CA ARG A 360 7.25 -17.83 -12.88
C ARG A 360 8.05 -17.38 -11.65
N HIS A 361 8.04 -18.16 -10.58
CA HIS A 361 8.68 -17.81 -9.30
C HIS A 361 9.99 -18.60 -9.07
N PHE A 362 10.57 -19.14 -10.13
CA PHE A 362 11.93 -19.68 -10.15
C PHE A 362 12.70 -19.13 -11.36
N ILE A 363 14.03 -19.23 -11.32
CA ILE A 363 14.90 -18.66 -12.35
C ILE A 363 14.86 -19.47 -13.65
N ASP A 364 14.91 -18.79 -14.81
CA ASP A 364 15.00 -19.47 -16.11
C ASP A 364 16.24 -20.39 -16.19
N PRO A 365 16.14 -21.58 -16.82
CA PRO A 365 17.29 -22.49 -16.94
C PRO A 365 18.53 -21.86 -17.60
N LEU A 366 18.35 -20.93 -18.55
CA LEU A 366 19.47 -20.21 -19.17
C LEU A 366 20.20 -19.32 -18.16
N PHE A 367 19.45 -18.56 -17.36
CA PHE A 367 20.03 -17.66 -16.36
C PHE A 367 20.64 -18.45 -15.19
N MET A 368 20.05 -19.59 -14.81
CA MET A 368 20.63 -20.51 -13.83
C MET A 368 21.99 -21.04 -14.32
N ALA A 369 22.05 -21.55 -15.56
CA ALA A 369 23.29 -22.06 -16.14
C ALA A 369 24.39 -20.98 -16.15
N THR A 370 24.03 -19.77 -16.59
CA THR A 370 24.95 -18.64 -16.67
C THR A 370 25.47 -18.21 -15.28
N GLY A 371 24.59 -18.16 -14.28
CA GLY A 371 24.96 -17.83 -12.91
C GLY A 371 25.91 -18.87 -12.29
N ILE A 372 25.65 -20.17 -12.53
CA ILE A 372 26.53 -21.25 -12.06
C ILE A 372 27.90 -21.15 -12.74
N GLU A 373 27.95 -20.98 -14.07
CA GLU A 373 29.21 -20.85 -14.81
C GLU A 373 30.04 -19.66 -14.29
N ALA A 374 29.41 -18.51 -14.06
CA ALA A 374 30.09 -17.33 -13.52
C ALA A 374 30.63 -17.56 -12.11
N ALA A 375 29.82 -18.13 -11.21
CA ALA A 375 30.25 -18.46 -9.85
C ALA A 375 31.42 -19.46 -9.84
N ARG A 376 31.36 -20.51 -10.67
CA ARG A 376 32.44 -21.50 -10.83
C ARG A 376 33.72 -20.87 -11.38
N ALA A 377 33.61 -20.03 -12.41
CA ALA A 377 34.75 -19.40 -13.06
C ALA A 377 35.53 -18.50 -12.09
N ILE A 378 34.83 -17.68 -11.30
CA ILE A 378 35.46 -16.81 -10.29
C ILE A 378 36.13 -17.67 -9.21
N SER A 379 35.46 -18.73 -8.75
CA SER A 379 35.99 -19.64 -7.73
C SER A 379 37.29 -20.32 -8.16
N ARG A 380 37.34 -20.84 -9.40
CA ARG A 380 38.53 -21.49 -9.96
C ARG A 380 39.67 -20.51 -10.23
N THR A 381 39.35 -19.25 -10.49
CA THR A 381 40.36 -18.18 -10.61
C THR A 381 41.02 -17.90 -9.26
N ASN A 382 40.24 -17.90 -8.17
CA ASN A 382 40.75 -17.69 -6.82
C ASN A 382 41.47 -18.93 -6.26
N ASN A 383 40.95 -20.13 -6.53
CA ASN A 383 41.52 -21.40 -6.12
C ASN A 383 41.19 -22.49 -7.16
N ALA A 384 42.20 -22.95 -7.89
CA ALA A 384 42.05 -23.96 -8.94
C ALA A 384 41.51 -25.31 -8.42
N GLU A 385 41.70 -25.62 -7.13
CA GLU A 385 41.24 -26.86 -6.46
C GLU A 385 39.92 -26.69 -5.71
N ALA A 386 39.17 -25.59 -5.94
CA ALA A 386 37.91 -25.34 -5.26
C ALA A 386 36.89 -26.47 -5.54
N THR A 387 36.41 -27.12 -4.47
CA THR A 387 35.35 -28.15 -4.52
C THR A 387 33.95 -27.58 -4.33
N ARG A 388 33.85 -26.29 -3.97
CA ARG A 388 32.60 -25.53 -3.85
C ARG A 388 32.79 -24.19 -4.55
N ALA A 389 31.80 -23.79 -5.36
CA ALA A 389 31.81 -22.48 -5.98
C ALA A 389 31.33 -21.39 -5.01
N LEU A 390 31.52 -20.13 -5.38
CA LEU A 390 30.89 -19.00 -4.71
C LEU A 390 29.36 -19.13 -4.73
N PRO A 391 28.66 -18.66 -3.68
CA PRO A 391 27.21 -18.67 -3.63
C PRO A 391 26.59 -17.80 -4.73
N LEU A 392 25.56 -18.35 -5.38
CA LEU A 392 24.65 -17.65 -6.28
C LEU A 392 23.36 -17.32 -5.52
N TYR A 393 23.15 -16.04 -5.22
CA TYR A 393 21.95 -15.52 -4.60
C TYR A 393 20.89 -15.20 -5.66
N ILE A 394 19.73 -15.85 -5.58
CA ILE A 394 18.65 -15.72 -6.56
C ILE A 394 17.48 -15.01 -5.88
N VAL A 395 17.20 -13.77 -6.31
CA VAL A 395 16.00 -13.05 -5.90
C VAL A 395 14.88 -13.44 -6.86
N VAL A 396 13.92 -14.21 -6.36
CA VAL A 396 12.79 -14.67 -7.16
C VAL A 396 11.64 -13.65 -7.13
N ARG A 397 10.79 -13.71 -8.16
CA ARG A 397 9.75 -12.72 -8.43
C ARG A 397 8.68 -12.57 -7.33
N ASP A 398 8.42 -13.63 -6.57
CA ASP A 398 7.49 -13.59 -5.42
C ASP A 398 8.12 -13.00 -4.14
N GLY A 399 9.37 -12.51 -4.25
CA GLY A 399 10.11 -11.84 -3.20
C GLY A 399 11.00 -12.76 -2.37
N ALA A 400 10.97 -14.09 -2.55
CA ALA A 400 11.90 -14.98 -1.86
C ALA A 400 13.37 -14.76 -2.28
N LEU A 401 14.29 -15.15 -1.39
CA LEU A 401 15.73 -15.14 -1.64
C LEU A 401 16.26 -16.56 -1.47
N LEU A 402 16.84 -17.10 -2.54
CA LEU A 402 17.44 -18.42 -2.57
C LEU A 402 18.96 -18.30 -2.63
N GLU A 403 19.66 -19.30 -2.12
CA GLU A 403 21.10 -19.46 -2.25
C GLU A 403 21.36 -20.80 -2.95
N TYR A 404 22.15 -20.75 -4.02
CA TYR A 404 22.64 -21.93 -4.72
C TYR A 404 24.15 -22.00 -4.65
N VAL A 405 24.70 -23.09 -4.13
CA VAL A 405 26.14 -23.36 -4.10
C VAL A 405 26.44 -24.56 -4.99
N SER A 406 27.26 -24.34 -6.02
CA SER A 406 27.70 -25.40 -6.92
C SER A 406 28.76 -26.29 -6.25
N THR A 407 28.65 -27.60 -6.42
CA THR A 407 29.57 -28.60 -5.85
C THR A 407 30.44 -29.27 -6.92
N PHE A 408 30.46 -28.73 -8.14
CA PHE A 408 31.16 -29.30 -9.29
C PHE A 408 30.74 -30.76 -9.57
N SER A 409 29.46 -31.06 -9.41
CA SER A 409 28.95 -32.43 -9.60
C SER A 409 28.85 -32.79 -11.09
N ALA A 410 28.89 -34.08 -11.39
CA ALA A 410 28.70 -34.59 -12.76
C ALA A 410 27.32 -34.22 -13.33
N ASP A 411 26.29 -34.11 -12.48
CA ASP A 411 24.94 -33.71 -12.89
C ASP A 411 24.89 -32.23 -13.30
N GLU A 412 25.58 -31.35 -12.58
CA GLU A 412 25.74 -29.96 -13.00
C GLU A 412 26.57 -29.86 -14.29
N ASP A 413 27.63 -30.65 -14.44
CA ASP A 413 28.43 -30.67 -15.66
C ASP A 413 27.60 -31.14 -16.86
N LYS A 414 26.68 -32.11 -16.66
CA LYS A 414 25.71 -32.51 -17.67
C LYS A 414 24.73 -31.38 -18.01
N PHE A 415 24.21 -30.66 -17.01
CA PHE A 415 23.32 -29.52 -17.22
C PHE A 415 23.98 -28.40 -18.04
N LEU A 416 25.28 -28.17 -17.82
CA LEU A 416 26.09 -27.16 -18.51
C LEU A 416 26.71 -27.65 -19.83
N SER A 417 26.75 -28.96 -20.09
CA SER A 417 27.52 -29.58 -21.18
C SER A 417 27.12 -29.08 -22.59
N PRO A 418 28.10 -28.75 -23.45
CA PRO A 418 27.85 -28.32 -24.82
C PRO A 418 27.60 -29.47 -25.81
N GLU A 419 27.93 -30.72 -25.49
CA GLU A 419 28.03 -31.81 -26.48
C GLU A 419 26.68 -32.45 -26.87
N HIS A 420 25.61 -32.25 -26.08
CA HIS A 420 24.30 -32.90 -26.28
C HIS A 420 23.12 -31.91 -26.36
N GLU A 421 23.23 -30.90 -27.24
CA GLU A 421 22.15 -29.91 -27.44
C GLU A 421 21.81 -29.12 -26.16
N ARG A 422 22.80 -28.93 -25.26
CA ARG A 422 22.72 -28.30 -23.92
C ARG A 422 21.50 -28.75 -23.11
N ASP A 423 21.68 -29.54 -22.05
CA ASP A 423 20.54 -30.11 -21.31
C ASP A 423 19.59 -29.04 -20.73
N TRP A 424 20.07 -27.84 -20.41
CA TRP A 424 19.18 -26.71 -20.06
C TRP A 424 18.26 -26.26 -21.20
N ILE A 425 18.64 -26.37 -22.48
CA ILE A 425 17.74 -26.13 -23.63
C ILE A 425 16.68 -27.20 -23.66
N ARG A 426 17.06 -28.46 -23.43
CA ARG A 426 16.12 -29.59 -23.35
C ARG A 426 15.15 -29.40 -22.19
N VAL A 427 15.62 -28.98 -21.02
CA VAL A 427 14.79 -28.61 -19.86
C VAL A 427 13.91 -27.42 -20.18
N THR A 428 14.43 -26.36 -20.82
CA THR A 428 13.63 -25.18 -21.21
C THR A 428 12.53 -25.56 -22.20
N ARG A 429 12.86 -26.36 -23.22
CA ARG A 429 11.91 -26.88 -24.21
C ARG A 429 10.90 -27.81 -23.55
N GLY A 430 11.36 -28.68 -22.65
CA GLY A 430 10.54 -29.63 -21.90
C GLY A 430 9.56 -28.94 -20.97
N LEU A 431 10.00 -27.91 -20.24
CA LEU A 431 9.14 -27.04 -19.43
C LEU A 431 8.07 -26.41 -20.34
N ARG A 432 8.46 -25.72 -21.42
CA ARG A 432 7.52 -25.06 -22.34
C ARG A 432 6.53 -26.02 -23.01
N GLN A 433 6.95 -27.25 -23.30
CA GLN A 433 6.10 -28.28 -23.91
C GLN A 433 5.31 -29.10 -22.89
N GLY A 434 5.51 -28.88 -21.58
CA GLY A 434 4.88 -29.66 -20.51
C GLY A 434 5.43 -31.08 -20.34
N LEU A 435 6.59 -31.40 -20.93
CA LEU A 435 7.28 -32.69 -20.76
C LEU A 435 8.04 -32.79 -19.43
N THR A 436 8.31 -31.65 -18.79
CA THR A 436 9.01 -31.58 -17.50
C THR A 436 8.28 -30.60 -16.61
N LYS A 437 8.02 -30.97 -15.35
CA LYS A 437 7.41 -30.10 -14.34
C LYS A 437 8.42 -29.10 -13.80
N ALA A 438 7.96 -27.90 -13.44
CA ALA A 438 8.82 -26.87 -12.86
C ALA A 438 9.37 -27.30 -11.49
N SER A 439 8.58 -28.00 -10.68
CA SER A 439 8.98 -28.60 -9.42
C SER A 439 10.07 -29.66 -9.60
N ALA A 440 9.99 -30.47 -10.67
CA ALA A 440 11.02 -31.45 -11.00
C ALA A 440 12.34 -30.77 -11.40
N TYR A 441 12.28 -29.65 -12.13
CA TYR A 441 13.45 -28.83 -12.41
C TYR A 441 14.11 -28.30 -11.13
N VAL A 442 13.32 -27.73 -10.20
CA VAL A 442 13.81 -27.28 -8.89
C VAL A 442 14.51 -28.41 -8.12
N LEU A 443 13.87 -29.57 -8.01
CA LEU A 443 14.43 -30.72 -7.28
C LEU A 443 15.69 -31.29 -7.95
N THR A 444 15.77 -31.25 -9.28
CA THR A 444 16.97 -31.66 -10.04
C THR A 444 18.14 -30.75 -9.71
N MET A 445 17.93 -29.42 -9.71
CA MET A 445 18.97 -28.47 -9.34
C MET A 445 19.38 -28.61 -7.87
N ALA A 446 18.41 -28.81 -6.97
CA ALA A 446 18.66 -29.03 -5.54
C ALA A 446 19.41 -30.33 -5.24
N ALA A 447 19.33 -31.33 -6.12
CA ALA A 447 20.11 -32.57 -6.03
C ALA A 447 21.50 -32.43 -6.66
N ALA A 448 21.62 -31.67 -7.76
CA ALA A 448 22.88 -31.46 -8.47
C ALA A 448 23.87 -30.56 -7.68
N GLY A 449 23.36 -29.64 -6.86
CA GLY A 449 24.17 -28.76 -5.99
C GLY A 449 23.53 -28.56 -4.62
N GLU A 450 23.79 -27.42 -3.95
CA GLU A 450 23.16 -27.07 -2.67
C GLU A 450 22.22 -25.87 -2.84
N LEU A 451 20.90 -26.12 -2.91
CA LEU A 451 19.87 -25.09 -2.95
C LEU A 451 19.24 -24.87 -1.57
N SER A 452 19.23 -23.63 -1.09
CA SER A 452 18.68 -23.23 0.22
C SER A 452 17.79 -22.00 0.12
N VAL A 453 16.75 -21.93 0.95
CA VAL A 453 15.86 -20.77 1.08
C VAL A 453 16.35 -19.89 2.23
N LEU A 454 16.75 -18.64 1.92
CA LEU A 454 17.19 -17.64 2.91
C LEU A 454 16.04 -16.72 3.34
N TYR A 455 15.12 -16.40 2.42
CA TYR A 455 13.91 -15.64 2.69
C TYR A 455 12.69 -16.28 2.03
N THR A 456 11.60 -16.40 2.78
CA THR A 456 10.41 -17.16 2.39
C THR A 456 9.42 -16.34 1.57
N SER A 457 8.58 -17.05 0.81
CA SER A 457 7.40 -16.54 0.11
C SER A 457 6.24 -17.54 0.23
N ASP A 458 5.11 -17.26 -0.41
CA ASP A 458 3.99 -18.21 -0.47
C ASP A 458 4.38 -19.53 -1.15
N LEU A 459 5.23 -19.50 -2.18
CA LEU A 459 5.79 -20.70 -2.82
C LEU A 459 6.87 -21.35 -1.93
N TRP A 460 7.82 -20.54 -1.46
CA TRP A 460 8.98 -20.93 -0.66
C TRP A 460 8.67 -20.82 0.83
N SER A 461 7.77 -21.69 1.32
CA SER A 461 7.16 -21.55 2.65
C SER A 461 8.07 -21.73 3.88
N ARG A 462 9.30 -22.22 3.72
CA ARG A 462 10.24 -22.49 4.83
C ARG A 462 11.66 -22.14 4.44
N THR A 463 12.42 -21.60 5.40
CA THR A 463 13.87 -21.40 5.28
C THR A 463 14.64 -22.72 5.41
N GLY A 464 15.85 -22.76 4.86
CA GLY A 464 16.76 -23.91 4.93
C GLY A 464 16.88 -24.69 3.62
N ARG A 465 17.55 -25.84 3.65
CA ARG A 465 17.89 -26.63 2.47
C ARG A 465 16.66 -27.20 1.77
N VAL A 466 16.60 -27.08 0.45
CA VAL A 466 15.59 -27.71 -0.39
C VAL A 466 15.93 -29.19 -0.52
N THR A 467 15.05 -30.07 -0.04
CA THR A 467 15.21 -31.53 -0.10
C THR A 467 14.18 -32.15 -1.03
N GLN A 468 14.27 -33.47 -1.27
CA GLN A 468 13.26 -34.22 -2.04
C GLN A 468 11.84 -34.18 -1.44
N GLN A 469 11.68 -33.71 -0.20
CA GLN A 469 10.37 -33.53 0.45
C GLN A 469 9.76 -32.14 0.21
N TRP A 470 10.47 -31.26 -0.50
CA TRP A 470 9.97 -29.94 -0.84
C TRP A 470 8.77 -30.07 -1.79
N GLN A 471 7.74 -29.29 -1.50
CA GLN A 471 6.52 -29.22 -2.30
C GLN A 471 6.17 -27.75 -2.49
N PRO A 472 5.80 -27.32 -3.71
CA PRO A 472 5.37 -25.95 -3.95
C PRO A 472 4.13 -25.65 -3.10
N TYR A 473 4.08 -24.46 -2.49
CA TYR A 473 2.91 -23.96 -1.77
C TYR A 473 2.44 -24.82 -0.57
N LYS A 474 3.30 -25.67 0.01
CA LYS A 474 2.96 -26.60 1.10
C LYS A 474 2.23 -25.98 2.30
N HIS A 475 2.48 -24.69 2.58
CA HIS A 475 1.83 -23.94 3.66
C HIS A 475 1.09 -22.69 3.17
N PHE A 476 0.58 -22.73 1.94
CA PHE A 476 -0.23 -21.65 1.40
C PHE A 476 -1.46 -21.41 2.28
N ALA A 477 -1.68 -20.14 2.63
CA ALA A 477 -2.81 -19.73 3.43
C ALA A 477 -3.92 -19.18 2.53
N ARG A 478 -5.19 -19.40 2.93
CA ARG A 478 -6.33 -18.78 2.24
C ARG A 478 -6.15 -17.26 2.18
N ARG A 479 -6.59 -16.65 1.09
CA ARG A 479 -6.67 -15.19 0.99
C ARG A 479 -7.83 -14.68 1.86
N ILE A 480 -7.59 -13.54 2.51
CA ILE A 480 -8.59 -12.85 3.33
C ILE A 480 -9.56 -12.16 2.38
N LEU A 481 -10.86 -12.21 2.69
CA LEU A 481 -11.89 -11.57 1.87
C LEU A 481 -12.51 -10.36 2.60
N SER A 482 -13.05 -9.45 1.81
CA SER A 482 -13.88 -8.33 2.26
C SER A 482 -15.24 -8.81 2.80
N PRO A 483 -16.04 -7.90 3.39
CA PRO A 483 -17.48 -8.08 3.49
C PRO A 483 -18.15 -8.34 2.13
N CYS A 484 -19.41 -8.75 2.16
CA CYS A 484 -20.25 -8.89 0.98
C CYS A 484 -20.85 -7.54 0.55
N PHE A 485 -20.90 -7.32 -0.76
CA PHE A 485 -21.42 -6.12 -1.42
C PHE A 485 -22.49 -6.49 -2.46
N ILE A 486 -23.33 -5.51 -2.79
CA ILE A 486 -24.38 -5.67 -3.81
C ILE A 486 -23.84 -5.50 -5.23
N SER A 487 -22.70 -4.84 -5.41
CA SER A 487 -22.05 -4.63 -6.70
C SER A 487 -20.53 -4.83 -6.64
N ALA A 488 -19.91 -5.13 -7.79
CA ALA A 488 -18.46 -5.19 -7.91
C ALA A 488 -17.81 -3.81 -7.76
N ASP A 489 -18.50 -2.72 -8.15
CA ASP A 489 -18.02 -1.35 -8.01
C ASP A 489 -17.87 -0.97 -6.51
N ASP A 490 -18.81 -1.37 -5.65
CA ASP A 490 -18.75 -1.13 -4.20
C ASP A 490 -17.60 -1.91 -3.55
N ALA A 491 -17.40 -3.16 -3.97
CA ALA A 491 -16.27 -3.97 -3.52
C ALA A 491 -14.92 -3.34 -3.95
N ALA A 492 -14.86 -2.77 -5.17
CA ALA A 492 -13.70 -2.03 -5.66
C ALA A 492 -13.45 -0.75 -4.85
N LEU A 493 -14.49 0.01 -4.49
CA LEU A 493 -14.38 1.20 -3.63
C LEU A 493 -13.89 0.84 -2.22
N TYR A 494 -14.32 -0.29 -1.66
CA TYR A 494 -13.86 -0.77 -0.35
C TYR A 494 -12.37 -1.10 -0.33
N VAL A 495 -11.85 -1.76 -1.38
CA VAL A 495 -10.41 -2.08 -1.48
C VAL A 495 -9.58 -0.85 -1.85
N HIS A 496 -10.12 0.06 -2.67
CA HIS A 496 -9.52 1.35 -2.97
C HIS A 496 -9.23 2.16 -1.69
N ALA A 497 -10.20 2.23 -0.78
CA ALA A 497 -10.02 2.89 0.51
C ALA A 497 -8.92 2.26 1.40
N ARG A 498 -8.61 0.96 1.21
CA ARG A 498 -7.53 0.26 1.93
C ARG A 498 -6.16 0.43 1.32
N ILE A 499 -6.12 0.71 0.01
CA ILE A 499 -4.91 1.03 -0.73
C ILE A 499 -4.53 2.50 -0.52
N ALA A 500 -5.51 3.38 -0.31
CA ALA A 500 -5.29 4.81 -0.10
C ALA A 500 -4.16 5.10 0.90
N GLY A 501 -3.20 5.94 0.50
CA GLY A 501 -2.02 6.29 1.29
C GLY A 501 -0.88 5.25 1.29
N ARG A 502 -1.01 4.15 0.52
CA ARG A 502 0.03 3.11 0.36
C ARG A 502 0.60 3.17 -1.06
N ASP A 503 1.42 4.17 -1.33
CA ASP A 503 1.98 4.49 -2.65
C ASP A 503 3.29 3.76 -2.99
N LYS A 504 3.97 3.19 -1.99
CA LYS A 504 5.33 2.61 -2.16
C LYS A 504 5.40 1.22 -2.78
N LYS A 505 4.27 0.52 -2.90
CA LYS A 505 4.21 -0.85 -3.44
C LYS A 505 3.06 -0.98 -4.42
N VAL A 506 3.17 -1.97 -5.29
CA VAL A 506 2.08 -2.38 -6.16
C VAL A 506 1.12 -3.23 -5.35
N PHE A 507 -0.16 -2.89 -5.40
CA PHE A 507 -1.23 -3.63 -4.73
C PHE A 507 -2.19 -4.17 -5.77
N GLY A 508 -2.81 -5.31 -5.47
CA GLY A 508 -3.93 -5.79 -6.27
C GLY A 508 -4.66 -6.95 -5.64
N GLY A 509 -5.69 -7.40 -6.35
CA GLY A 509 -6.55 -8.49 -5.90
C GLY A 509 -7.64 -8.84 -6.91
N VAL A 510 -8.51 -9.74 -6.50
CA VAL A 510 -9.63 -10.25 -7.30
C VAL A 510 -10.95 -9.90 -6.62
N ILE A 511 -11.93 -9.53 -7.44
CA ILE A 511 -13.33 -9.44 -7.02
C ILE A 511 -14.04 -10.68 -7.53
N TYR A 512 -14.67 -11.39 -6.60
CA TYR A 512 -15.44 -12.59 -6.85
C TYR A 512 -16.94 -12.32 -6.74
N GLN A 513 -17.71 -13.02 -7.56
CA GLN A 513 -19.15 -13.11 -7.46
C GLN A 513 -19.53 -14.45 -6.83
N ARG A 514 -20.33 -14.41 -5.78
CA ARG A 514 -20.87 -15.57 -5.07
C ARG A 514 -22.10 -16.15 -5.81
N ALA A 515 -22.48 -17.37 -5.45
CA ALA A 515 -23.69 -18.03 -5.97
C ALA A 515 -24.99 -17.21 -5.75
N ASP A 516 -25.07 -16.43 -4.67
CA ASP A 516 -26.19 -15.54 -4.32
C ASP A 516 -26.13 -14.17 -5.02
N GLN A 517 -25.32 -14.03 -6.08
CA GLN A 517 -25.10 -12.80 -6.85
C GLN A 517 -24.51 -11.64 -6.02
N ARG A 518 -23.96 -11.90 -4.82
CA ARG A 518 -23.22 -10.90 -4.03
C ARG A 518 -21.75 -10.89 -4.40
N PHE A 519 -21.06 -9.79 -4.12
CA PHE A 519 -19.66 -9.59 -4.46
C PHE A 519 -18.78 -9.54 -3.23
N VAL A 520 -17.59 -10.15 -3.32
CA VAL A 520 -16.53 -10.07 -2.29
C VAL A 520 -15.20 -9.83 -2.99
N ALA A 521 -14.35 -8.99 -2.42
CA ALA A 521 -12.99 -8.75 -2.91
C ALA A 521 -11.99 -9.49 -2.02
N SER A 522 -10.91 -10.02 -2.57
CA SER A 522 -9.73 -10.34 -1.76
C SER A 522 -9.19 -9.05 -1.14
N GLU A 523 -8.62 -9.11 0.06
CA GLU A 523 -7.90 -7.95 0.61
C GLU A 523 -6.64 -7.64 -0.22
N PRO A 524 -6.19 -6.37 -0.28
CA PRO A 524 -5.07 -5.96 -1.15
C PRO A 524 -3.77 -6.72 -0.85
N LEU A 525 -3.26 -7.42 -1.86
CA LEU A 525 -1.97 -8.10 -1.80
C LEU A 525 -0.89 -7.16 -2.35
N SER A 526 0.16 -6.90 -1.58
CA SER A 526 1.32 -6.17 -2.07
C SER A 526 2.25 -7.09 -2.82
N VAL A 527 2.69 -6.69 -4.00
CA VAL A 527 3.76 -7.35 -4.76
C VAL A 527 4.94 -6.39 -4.92
N SER A 528 6.13 -6.96 -5.09
CA SER A 528 7.35 -6.22 -5.39
C SER A 528 7.54 -5.99 -6.89
N THR A 529 6.76 -6.70 -7.71
CA THR A 529 6.78 -6.53 -9.17
C THR A 529 6.13 -5.20 -9.55
N GLU A 530 6.62 -4.63 -10.65
CA GLU A 530 6.11 -3.38 -11.20
C GLU A 530 4.63 -3.42 -11.61
N THR A 531 4.15 -4.62 -11.96
CA THR A 531 2.77 -4.89 -12.40
C THR A 531 2.16 -6.00 -11.56
N PHE A 532 0.85 -5.93 -11.33
CA PHE A 532 0.13 -6.93 -10.55
C PHE A 532 -0.30 -8.12 -11.41
N ASP A 533 0.06 -9.33 -10.99
CA ASP A 533 -0.36 -10.57 -11.64
C ASP A 533 -1.47 -11.23 -10.83
N ILE A 534 -2.63 -11.47 -11.46
CA ILE A 534 -3.81 -12.05 -10.81
C ILE A 534 -3.53 -13.45 -10.22
N ASN A 535 -2.65 -14.22 -10.85
CA ASN A 535 -2.31 -15.57 -10.39
C ASN A 535 -1.50 -15.55 -9.07
N THR A 536 -1.02 -14.38 -8.64
CA THR A 536 -0.44 -14.22 -7.29
C THR A 536 -1.51 -14.34 -6.20
N VAL A 537 -2.77 -14.02 -6.49
CA VAL A 537 -3.86 -14.10 -5.51
C VAL A 537 -4.17 -15.55 -5.21
N ILE A 538 -4.47 -16.35 -6.22
CA ILE A 538 -4.62 -17.81 -6.11
C ILE A 538 -3.84 -18.43 -7.27
N PRO A 539 -2.65 -18.98 -7.01
CA PRO A 539 -1.91 -19.72 -8.02
C PRO A 539 -2.72 -20.92 -8.53
N PRO A 540 -2.71 -21.24 -9.84
CA PRO A 540 -3.41 -22.40 -10.39
C PRO A 540 -3.08 -23.73 -9.69
N GLU A 541 -1.87 -23.87 -9.15
CA GLU A 541 -1.41 -25.04 -8.39
C GLU A 541 -2.14 -25.22 -7.05
N VAL A 542 -2.72 -24.16 -6.51
CA VAL A 542 -3.50 -24.16 -5.26
C VAL A 542 -4.92 -23.65 -5.49
N GLN A 543 -5.49 -23.91 -6.66
CA GLN A 543 -6.84 -23.48 -7.02
C GLN A 543 -7.91 -23.97 -6.02
N SER A 544 -7.65 -25.05 -5.26
CA SER A 544 -8.51 -25.52 -4.17
C SER A 544 -8.68 -24.52 -3.01
N PHE A 545 -7.80 -23.52 -2.90
CA PHE A 545 -7.90 -22.44 -1.93
C PHE A 545 -8.73 -21.24 -2.44
N ALA A 546 -9.21 -21.29 -3.70
CA ALA A 546 -10.18 -20.31 -4.18
C ALA A 546 -11.44 -20.32 -3.28
N PRO A 547 -12.08 -19.17 -3.03
CA PRO A 547 -13.28 -19.12 -2.22
C PRO A 547 -14.37 -20.05 -2.80
N PRO A 548 -14.92 -21.00 -2.02
CA PRO A 548 -15.89 -21.96 -2.53
C PRO A 548 -17.16 -21.25 -3.00
N GLY A 549 -17.77 -21.74 -4.08
CA GLY A 549 -19.01 -21.16 -4.64
C GLY A 549 -18.85 -19.75 -5.21
N CYS A 550 -17.63 -19.29 -5.45
CA CYS A 550 -17.32 -17.96 -5.96
C CYS A 550 -16.61 -18.02 -7.32
N THR A 551 -16.94 -17.11 -8.23
CA THR A 551 -16.31 -16.97 -9.55
C THR A 551 -15.59 -15.63 -9.65
N PRO A 552 -14.35 -15.56 -10.18
CA PRO A 552 -13.67 -14.28 -10.40
C PRO A 552 -14.40 -13.51 -11.51
N VAL A 553 -14.71 -12.23 -11.28
CA VAL A 553 -15.42 -11.38 -12.25
C VAL A 553 -14.63 -10.14 -12.64
N ALA A 554 -13.72 -9.69 -11.78
CA ALA A 554 -12.87 -8.53 -12.02
C ALA A 554 -11.56 -8.62 -11.24
N MET A 555 -10.57 -7.84 -11.66
CA MET A 555 -9.36 -7.60 -10.87
C MET A 555 -9.24 -6.11 -10.55
N TYR A 556 -8.60 -5.81 -9.42
CA TYR A 556 -8.21 -4.46 -9.09
C TYR A 556 -6.69 -4.40 -8.87
N HIS A 557 -6.06 -3.31 -9.26
CA HIS A 557 -4.63 -3.12 -9.04
C HIS A 557 -4.22 -1.64 -8.97
N THR A 558 -3.00 -1.42 -8.49
CA THR A 558 -2.18 -0.23 -8.74
C THR A 558 -1.02 -0.63 -9.65
N HIS A 559 -0.15 0.32 -9.99
CA HIS A 559 1.16 0.03 -10.56
C HIS A 559 2.20 0.98 -9.99
N HIS A 560 3.47 0.70 -10.25
CA HIS A 560 4.55 1.60 -9.88
C HIS A 560 4.66 2.76 -10.87
N VAL A 561 4.50 3.99 -10.40
CA VAL A 561 4.63 5.19 -11.23
C VAL A 561 6.09 5.64 -11.23
N TRP A 562 6.71 5.61 -12.40
CA TRP A 562 8.04 6.19 -12.58
C TRP A 562 7.93 7.69 -12.80
N PRO A 563 8.70 8.49 -12.06
CA PRO A 563 8.45 9.92 -12.04
C PRO A 563 9.18 10.70 -13.14
N LEU A 564 9.38 10.07 -14.29
CA LEU A 564 10.13 10.66 -15.39
C LEU A 564 9.22 11.58 -16.22
N GLN A 565 9.33 12.89 -15.97
CA GLN A 565 8.72 13.93 -16.79
C GLN A 565 9.55 14.22 -18.04
N LEU A 566 9.37 13.36 -19.04
CA LEU A 566 10.13 13.40 -20.27
C LEU A 566 9.28 13.96 -21.41
N TRP A 567 9.77 15.03 -22.03
CA TRP A 567 9.24 15.59 -23.26
C TRP A 567 7.79 16.13 -23.22
N ARG A 568 7.15 16.30 -22.05
CA ARG A 568 5.73 16.69 -21.91
C ARG A 568 5.46 17.76 -20.83
N SER A 569 4.32 18.45 -20.95
CA SER A 569 3.87 19.45 -19.98
C SER A 569 3.53 18.80 -18.63
N ALA A 570 3.48 19.60 -17.55
CA ALA A 570 3.12 19.11 -16.22
C ALA A 570 1.73 18.45 -16.18
N GLN A 571 0.78 18.96 -16.95
CA GLN A 571 -0.57 18.42 -17.07
C GLN A 571 -0.58 17.02 -17.73
N GLU A 572 0.12 16.84 -18.86
CA GLU A 572 0.21 15.53 -19.53
C GLU A 572 0.99 14.53 -18.68
N GLU A 573 2.02 14.98 -17.97
CA GLU A 573 2.75 14.14 -17.01
C GLU A 573 1.84 13.65 -15.88
N GLN A 574 1.03 14.53 -15.30
CA GLN A 574 0.09 14.14 -14.26
C GLN A 574 -0.95 13.12 -14.76
N LEU A 575 -1.41 13.25 -16.01
CA LEU A 575 -2.27 12.24 -16.64
C LEU A 575 -1.54 10.90 -16.84
N TYR A 576 -0.29 10.93 -17.32
CA TYR A 576 0.52 9.73 -17.52
C TYR A 576 0.69 8.93 -16.22
N ARG A 577 0.89 9.62 -15.09
CA ARG A 577 1.03 9.00 -13.75
C ARG A 577 -0.26 8.40 -13.20
N ASN A 578 -1.41 8.78 -13.74
CA ASN A 578 -2.72 8.41 -13.20
C ASN A 578 -3.62 7.73 -14.23
N MET A 579 -3.05 7.18 -15.31
CA MET A 579 -3.78 6.41 -16.33
C MET A 579 -3.41 4.94 -16.30
N LEU A 580 -4.28 4.06 -16.79
CA LEU A 580 -3.92 2.67 -17.09
C LEU A 580 -2.76 2.63 -18.09
N GLU A 581 -1.76 1.80 -17.86
CA GLU A 581 -0.66 1.66 -18.80
C GLU A 581 -1.07 0.82 -20.03
N PRO A 582 -0.45 1.04 -21.20
CA PRO A 582 -0.69 0.30 -22.44
C PRO A 582 -0.76 -1.22 -22.27
N HIS A 583 0.19 -1.79 -21.55
CA HIS A 583 0.26 -3.23 -21.37
C HIS A 583 -0.86 -3.77 -20.46
N GLU A 584 -1.37 -2.96 -19.52
CA GLU A 584 -2.47 -3.30 -18.63
C GLU A 584 -3.80 -3.34 -19.38
N VAL A 585 -4.02 -2.37 -20.28
CA VAL A 585 -5.16 -2.35 -21.20
C VAL A 585 -5.09 -3.53 -22.17
N GLY A 586 -3.89 -3.82 -22.71
CA GLY A 586 -3.69 -4.98 -23.58
C GLY A 586 -4.08 -6.28 -22.89
N ALA A 587 -3.63 -6.49 -21.66
CA ALA A 587 -4.00 -7.65 -20.86
C ALA A 587 -5.52 -7.68 -20.54
N ALA A 588 -6.15 -6.53 -20.29
CA ALA A 588 -7.61 -6.46 -20.09
C ALA A 588 -8.39 -6.98 -21.29
N ILE A 589 -8.01 -6.56 -22.50
CA ILE A 589 -8.67 -6.97 -23.74
C ILE A 589 -8.44 -8.47 -24.00
N THR A 590 -7.23 -8.98 -23.72
CA THR A 590 -6.91 -10.40 -23.84
C THR A 590 -7.75 -11.26 -22.89
N ASP A 591 -7.89 -10.83 -21.63
CA ASP A 591 -8.54 -11.59 -20.56
C ASP A 591 -10.07 -11.40 -20.50
N ARG A 592 -10.67 -10.64 -21.43
CA ARG A 592 -12.11 -10.26 -21.40
C ARG A 592 -13.09 -11.44 -21.25
N GLY A 593 -12.68 -12.65 -21.65
CA GLY A 593 -13.51 -13.85 -21.53
C GLY A 593 -13.57 -14.43 -20.11
N SER A 594 -12.53 -14.21 -19.29
CA SER A 594 -12.44 -14.67 -17.91
C SER A 594 -12.71 -13.55 -16.90
N LEU A 595 -12.31 -12.31 -17.22
CA LEU A 595 -12.48 -11.13 -16.38
C LEU A 595 -13.18 -10.03 -17.17
N LYS A 596 -14.38 -9.63 -16.72
CA LYS A 596 -15.20 -8.65 -17.44
C LYS A 596 -14.72 -7.21 -17.26
N THR A 597 -14.04 -6.94 -16.16
CA THR A 597 -13.70 -5.57 -15.75
C THR A 597 -12.34 -5.52 -15.05
N ARG A 598 -11.62 -4.41 -15.26
CA ARG A 598 -10.42 -4.06 -14.48
C ARG A 598 -10.64 -2.74 -13.75
N TYR A 599 -10.27 -2.72 -12.47
CA TYR A 599 -10.27 -1.52 -11.64
C TYR A 599 -8.84 -1.06 -11.38
N PHE A 600 -8.60 0.24 -11.54
CA PHE A 600 -7.29 0.84 -11.34
C PHE A 600 -7.38 1.97 -10.30
N SER A 601 -6.66 1.79 -9.19
CA SER A 601 -6.52 2.79 -8.15
C SER A 601 -5.32 3.68 -8.47
N THR A 602 -5.56 4.94 -8.80
CA THR A 602 -4.50 5.90 -9.12
C THR A 602 -3.80 6.42 -7.86
N GLN A 603 -2.58 6.94 -7.99
CA GLN A 603 -1.82 7.48 -6.86
C GLN A 603 -2.48 8.73 -6.26
N GLU A 604 -3.12 9.56 -7.08
CA GLU A 604 -3.86 10.75 -6.62
C GLU A 604 -5.24 10.44 -6.03
N GLY A 605 -5.62 9.16 -5.97
CA GLY A 605 -6.82 8.71 -5.27
C GLY A 605 -8.08 8.53 -6.12
N ALA A 606 -7.97 8.61 -7.45
CA ALA A 606 -9.05 8.22 -8.37
C ALA A 606 -9.18 6.69 -8.45
N LEU A 607 -10.39 6.22 -8.75
CA LEU A 607 -10.65 4.81 -9.07
C LEU A 607 -11.24 4.74 -10.46
N LEU A 608 -10.51 4.16 -11.40
CA LEU A 608 -10.94 3.97 -12.78
C LEU A 608 -11.46 2.55 -12.98
N LYS A 609 -12.45 2.41 -13.84
CA LYS A 609 -13.03 1.14 -14.27
C LYS A 609 -12.90 1.03 -15.79
N TYR A 610 -12.25 -0.02 -16.26
CA TYR A 610 -12.18 -0.35 -17.68
C TYR A 610 -12.87 -1.68 -17.95
N SER A 611 -13.84 -1.66 -18.87
CA SER A 611 -14.57 -2.85 -19.32
C SER A 611 -14.33 -3.05 -20.83
N PRO A 612 -13.57 -4.08 -21.23
CA PRO A 612 -13.31 -4.36 -22.64
C PRO A 612 -14.60 -4.67 -23.41
N SER A 613 -14.75 -4.09 -24.61
CA SER A 613 -15.97 -4.24 -25.42
C SER A 613 -15.92 -5.43 -26.39
N GLY A 614 -14.72 -5.90 -26.73
CA GLY A 614 -14.47 -6.83 -27.83
C GLY A 614 -14.67 -6.23 -29.22
N SER A 615 -14.75 -4.90 -29.35
CA SER A 615 -14.97 -4.23 -30.64
C SER A 615 -13.81 -4.44 -31.62
N LYS A 616 -14.07 -4.28 -32.92
CA LYS A 616 -13.03 -4.40 -33.97
C LYS A 616 -11.91 -3.37 -33.78
N ASP A 617 -12.25 -2.16 -33.34
CA ASP A 617 -11.28 -1.11 -33.09
C ASP A 617 -10.44 -1.40 -31.84
N GLU A 618 -11.03 -2.00 -30.80
CA GLU A 618 -10.32 -2.48 -29.62
C GLU A 618 -9.31 -3.59 -29.98
N LEU A 619 -9.68 -4.54 -30.84
CA LEU A 619 -8.76 -5.57 -31.34
C LEU A 619 -7.65 -5.01 -32.22
N ARG A 620 -7.92 -3.94 -32.99
CA ARG A 620 -6.87 -3.22 -33.74
C ARG A 620 -5.89 -2.54 -32.77
N MET A 621 -6.38 -1.93 -31.70
CA MET A 621 -5.54 -1.33 -30.67
C MET A 621 -4.69 -2.40 -29.96
N LEU A 622 -5.24 -3.57 -29.66
CA LEU A 622 -4.52 -4.69 -29.04
C LEU A 622 -3.23 -5.07 -29.79
N SER A 623 -3.24 -5.04 -31.13
CA SER A 623 -2.04 -5.31 -31.94
C SER A 623 -0.88 -4.35 -31.66
N GLN A 624 -1.17 -3.11 -31.24
CA GLN A 624 -0.17 -2.09 -30.89
C GLN A 624 0.21 -2.09 -29.40
N LEU A 625 -0.64 -2.69 -28.55
CA LEU A 625 -0.41 -2.90 -27.12
C LEU A 625 0.39 -4.18 -26.83
N THR A 626 0.46 -5.08 -27.81
CA THR A 626 1.20 -6.34 -27.71
C THR A 626 2.72 -6.07 -27.71
N PRO A 627 3.54 -6.83 -26.96
CA PRO A 627 4.99 -6.64 -26.93
C PRO A 627 5.61 -6.81 -28.32
N LEU A 628 6.68 -6.07 -28.60
CA LEU A 628 7.39 -6.18 -29.87
C LEU A 628 8.04 -7.57 -30.03
N PRO A 629 8.15 -8.11 -31.26
CA PRO A 629 8.74 -9.44 -31.49
C PRO A 629 10.17 -9.61 -30.96
N ALA A 630 10.96 -8.52 -30.93
CA ALA A 630 12.32 -8.51 -30.41
C ALA A 630 12.39 -8.55 -28.87
N ASP A 631 11.29 -8.27 -28.18
CA ASP A 631 11.24 -8.10 -26.72
C ASP A 631 9.98 -8.75 -26.12
N LEU A 632 9.65 -9.97 -26.56
CA LEU A 632 8.42 -10.69 -26.18
C LEU A 632 8.18 -10.81 -24.65
N TRP A 633 9.25 -10.74 -23.85
CA TRP A 633 9.21 -10.89 -22.40
C TRP A 633 9.08 -9.56 -21.65
N ASN A 634 9.19 -8.42 -22.33
CA ASN A 634 8.98 -7.11 -21.73
C ASN A 634 7.68 -6.50 -22.24
N VAL A 635 6.60 -6.67 -21.46
CA VAL A 635 5.26 -6.21 -21.87
C VAL A 635 5.13 -4.71 -22.08
N ARG A 636 6.03 -3.93 -21.48
CA ARG A 636 6.08 -2.48 -21.66
C ARG A 636 6.74 -2.09 -22.97
N LYS A 637 7.57 -2.94 -23.57
CA LYS A 637 8.14 -2.68 -24.90
C LYS A 637 7.11 -2.98 -25.99
N ASN A 638 6.08 -2.13 -26.06
CA ASN A 638 5.07 -2.10 -27.11
C ASN A 638 5.07 -0.75 -27.83
N SER A 639 4.45 -0.70 -29.02
CA SER A 639 4.49 0.47 -29.91
C SER A 639 3.87 1.72 -29.25
N ILE A 640 2.74 1.55 -28.54
CA ILE A 640 2.05 2.66 -27.87
C ILE A 640 2.91 3.23 -26.73
N GLN A 641 3.50 2.37 -25.89
CA GLN A 641 4.36 2.80 -24.79
C GLN A 641 5.59 3.55 -25.29
N GLN A 642 6.26 3.07 -26.34
CA GLN A 642 7.43 3.75 -26.91
C GLN A 642 7.07 5.13 -27.49
N ARG A 643 5.87 5.29 -28.07
CA ARG A 643 5.37 6.57 -28.59
C ARG A 643 4.94 7.53 -27.47
N LEU A 644 4.32 7.03 -26.41
CA LEU A 644 4.00 7.81 -25.20
C LEU A 644 5.28 8.34 -24.57
N ARG A 645 6.31 7.50 -24.49
CA ARG A 645 7.60 7.86 -23.92
C ARG A 645 8.34 8.91 -24.75
N ALA A 646 8.32 8.79 -26.08
CA ALA A 646 8.83 9.81 -27.01
C ALA A 646 7.95 11.07 -27.12
N ASN A 647 6.84 11.15 -26.36
CA ASN A 647 5.79 12.17 -26.47
C ASN A 647 5.27 12.39 -27.90
N LYS A 648 5.30 11.36 -28.76
CA LYS A 648 4.65 11.35 -30.08
C LYS A 648 3.18 10.96 -30.02
N LEU A 649 2.78 10.33 -28.91
CA LEU A 649 1.40 10.14 -28.51
C LEU A 649 1.26 10.82 -27.15
N LYS A 650 0.30 11.73 -27.00
CA LYS A 650 0.04 12.34 -25.69
C LYS A 650 -0.76 11.39 -24.79
N PRO A 651 -0.52 11.39 -23.47
CA PRO A 651 -1.37 10.70 -22.50
C PRO A 651 -2.87 11.00 -22.69
N SER A 652 -3.25 12.26 -22.87
CA SER A 652 -4.64 12.66 -23.16
C SER A 652 -5.23 12.00 -24.42
N GLN A 653 -4.44 11.90 -25.49
CA GLN A 653 -4.83 11.25 -26.75
C GLN A 653 -4.96 9.73 -26.58
N TYR A 654 -4.08 9.12 -25.81
CA TYR A 654 -4.16 7.69 -25.49
C TYR A 654 -5.40 7.35 -24.67
N ILE A 655 -5.71 8.12 -23.62
CA ILE A 655 -6.93 7.96 -22.81
C ILE A 655 -8.17 8.10 -23.68
N SER A 656 -8.22 9.12 -24.55
CA SER A 656 -9.32 9.31 -25.50
C SER A 656 -9.46 8.12 -26.46
N GLY A 657 -8.34 7.52 -26.87
CA GLY A 657 -8.31 6.30 -27.68
C GLY A 657 -8.91 5.10 -26.95
N ILE A 658 -8.53 4.87 -25.70
CA ILE A 658 -9.10 3.79 -24.86
C ILE A 658 -10.62 3.98 -24.71
N ALA A 659 -11.05 5.20 -24.37
CA ALA A 659 -12.46 5.55 -24.21
C ALA A 659 -13.27 5.45 -25.52
N ALA A 660 -12.61 5.53 -26.68
CA ALA A 660 -13.24 5.31 -27.98
C ALA A 660 -13.45 3.82 -28.29
N THR A 661 -12.54 2.96 -27.83
CA THR A 661 -12.52 1.52 -28.19
C THR A 661 -13.17 0.61 -27.14
N GLY A 662 -13.20 1.04 -25.88
CA GLY A 662 -13.79 0.30 -24.75
C GLY A 662 -14.50 1.24 -23.77
N ALA A 663 -15.14 0.68 -22.74
CA ALA A 663 -15.86 1.47 -21.75
C ALA A 663 -14.93 1.86 -20.59
N LEU A 664 -14.59 3.16 -20.51
CA LEU A 664 -13.80 3.75 -19.43
C LEU A 664 -14.69 4.63 -18.54
N GLU A 665 -14.70 4.35 -17.24
CA GLU A 665 -15.49 5.06 -16.23
C GLU A 665 -14.60 5.50 -15.06
N VAL A 666 -14.94 6.65 -14.46
CA VAL A 666 -14.40 7.13 -13.18
C VAL A 666 -15.41 6.77 -12.08
N LEU A 667 -15.03 5.90 -11.15
CA LEU A 667 -15.85 5.52 -9.99
C LEU A 667 -15.64 6.45 -8.80
N LYS A 668 -14.38 6.86 -8.59
CA LYS A 668 -14.01 7.88 -7.61
C LYS A 668 -13.14 8.93 -8.30
N GLY A 669 -13.54 10.18 -8.16
CA GLY A 669 -12.89 11.32 -8.81
C GLY A 669 -11.54 11.72 -8.20
N SER A 670 -10.83 12.57 -8.93
CA SER A 670 -9.61 13.27 -8.50
C SER A 670 -9.49 14.61 -9.23
N ALA A 671 -8.45 15.39 -8.93
CA ALA A 671 -8.17 16.63 -9.65
C ALA A 671 -7.94 16.42 -11.16
N CYS A 672 -7.42 15.26 -11.59
CA CYS A 672 -7.16 15.00 -13.02
C CYS A 672 -8.31 14.27 -13.73
N TRP A 673 -9.05 13.44 -12.99
CA TRP A 673 -10.15 12.63 -13.51
C TRP A 673 -11.53 13.22 -13.23
N GLY A 674 -11.63 14.39 -12.60
CA GLY A 674 -12.90 15.08 -12.38
C GLY A 674 -13.89 14.27 -11.55
N ALA A 675 -15.19 14.55 -11.74
CA ALA A 675 -16.26 13.85 -11.02
C ALA A 675 -16.49 12.42 -11.56
N PRO A 676 -17.05 11.49 -10.73
CA PRO A 676 -17.43 10.16 -11.19
C PRO A 676 -18.37 10.17 -12.41
N GLY A 677 -18.11 9.32 -13.41
CA GLY A 677 -18.88 9.29 -14.65
C GLY A 677 -18.18 8.52 -15.78
N VAL A 678 -18.86 8.41 -16.93
CA VAL A 678 -18.29 7.81 -18.14
C VAL A 678 -17.33 8.81 -18.79
N VAL A 679 -16.13 8.35 -19.17
CA VAL A 679 -15.16 9.18 -19.91
C VAL A 679 -15.54 9.17 -21.38
N ALA A 680 -16.09 10.29 -21.89
CA ALA A 680 -16.46 10.40 -23.30
C ALA A 680 -15.23 10.55 -24.21
N THR A 681 -15.32 10.05 -25.45
CA THR A 681 -14.23 10.07 -26.45
C THR A 681 -13.65 11.45 -26.76
N ARG A 682 -14.43 12.52 -26.56
CA ARG A 682 -14.03 13.92 -26.83
C ARG A 682 -13.87 14.76 -25.56
N SER A 683 -13.74 14.11 -24.41
CA SER A 683 -13.58 14.84 -23.15
C SER A 683 -12.25 15.61 -23.15
N MET A 684 -12.27 16.85 -22.69
CA MET A 684 -11.06 17.62 -22.46
C MET A 684 -10.43 17.16 -21.14
N LEU A 685 -9.16 16.77 -21.15
CA LEU A 685 -8.43 16.27 -19.98
C LEU A 685 -7.44 17.32 -19.45
N PRO A 686 -7.31 17.53 -18.12
CA PRO A 686 -8.03 16.85 -17.05
C PRO A 686 -9.51 17.20 -17.05
N LEU A 687 -10.34 16.29 -16.56
CA LEU A 687 -11.79 16.49 -16.52
C LEU A 687 -12.11 17.61 -15.52
N ALA A 688 -12.92 18.58 -15.94
CA ALA A 688 -13.41 19.62 -15.04
C ALA A 688 -14.24 19.00 -13.91
N GLY A 689 -14.05 19.52 -12.70
CA GLY A 689 -14.84 19.13 -11.53
C GLY A 689 -16.17 19.86 -11.52
N ASP A 690 -17.10 19.51 -12.40
CA ASP A 690 -18.45 20.06 -12.34
C ASP A 690 -19.25 19.34 -11.26
N SER A 691 -19.75 20.10 -10.28
CA SER A 691 -20.79 19.62 -9.37
C SER A 691 -22.07 19.44 -10.20
N LEU A 692 -22.36 18.21 -10.59
CA LEU A 692 -23.59 17.90 -11.30
C LEU A 692 -24.79 18.25 -10.40
N ASN A 693 -25.77 18.93 -10.98
CA ASN A 693 -27.02 19.25 -10.27
C ASN A 693 -27.89 18.02 -10.01
N GLU A 694 -27.63 16.89 -10.67
CA GLU A 694 -28.38 15.64 -10.52
C GLU A 694 -27.42 14.44 -10.56
N ALA A 695 -27.82 13.35 -9.92
CA ALA A 695 -27.08 12.08 -9.92
C ALA A 695 -27.17 11.42 -11.29
N VAL A 696 -26.03 11.10 -11.88
CA VAL A 696 -25.93 10.39 -13.17
C VAL A 696 -25.73 8.89 -12.97
N ARG A 697 -25.34 8.46 -11.76
CA ARG A 697 -25.10 7.05 -11.41
C ARG A 697 -25.73 6.70 -10.08
N ILE A 698 -26.02 5.42 -9.92
CA ILE A 698 -26.43 4.82 -8.64
C ILE A 698 -25.33 5.11 -7.60
N PRO A 699 -25.69 5.54 -6.38
CA PRO A 699 -24.72 5.90 -5.36
C PRO A 699 -23.98 4.66 -4.85
N ALA A 700 -22.71 4.86 -4.48
CA ALA A 700 -21.94 3.83 -3.82
C ALA A 700 -22.61 3.41 -2.49
N CYS A 701 -22.66 2.11 -2.26
CA CYS A 701 -23.33 1.49 -1.12
C CYS A 701 -22.33 0.89 -0.12
N SER A 702 -22.75 0.79 1.12
CA SER A 702 -22.03 0.10 2.18
C SER A 702 -21.93 -1.40 1.92
N PRO A 703 -21.13 -2.14 2.70
CA PRO A 703 -21.33 -3.58 2.85
C PRO A 703 -22.78 -3.93 3.19
N ILE A 704 -23.15 -5.19 2.95
CA ILE A 704 -24.46 -5.73 3.32
C ILE A 704 -24.50 -5.99 4.83
N PHE A 705 -25.60 -5.58 5.46
CA PHE A 705 -25.93 -5.84 6.86
C PHE A 705 -27.23 -6.63 6.97
N THR A 706 -27.41 -7.37 8.06
CA THR A 706 -28.64 -8.12 8.36
C THR A 706 -29.69 -7.28 9.07
N GLN A 707 -29.33 -6.08 9.51
CA GLN A 707 -30.20 -5.17 10.25
C GLN A 707 -30.05 -3.73 9.73
N GLU A 708 -31.16 -3.00 9.68
CA GLU A 708 -31.20 -1.60 9.27
C GLU A 708 -30.29 -0.71 10.15
N GLN A 709 -30.37 -0.89 11.47
CA GLN A 709 -29.62 -0.08 12.44
C GLN A 709 -28.09 -0.23 12.29
N ASP A 710 -27.61 -1.42 11.91
CA ASP A 710 -26.18 -1.68 11.72
C ASP A 710 -25.63 -1.04 10.44
N ALA A 711 -26.43 -1.03 9.36
CA ALA A 711 -26.09 -0.27 8.15
C ALA A 711 -25.94 1.23 8.46
N VAL A 712 -26.83 1.77 9.30
CA VAL A 712 -26.75 3.16 9.76
C VAL A 712 -25.55 3.39 10.68
N ARG A 713 -25.26 2.48 11.62
CA ARG A 713 -24.04 2.57 12.46
C ARG A 713 -22.78 2.63 11.62
N TYR A 714 -22.73 1.84 10.55
CA TYR A 714 -21.64 1.88 9.59
C TYR A 714 -21.57 3.24 8.88
N ALA A 715 -22.66 3.73 8.30
CA ALA A 715 -22.70 5.06 7.67
C ALA A 715 -22.31 6.18 8.65
N HIS A 716 -22.81 6.12 9.88
CA HIS A 716 -22.48 7.04 10.97
C HIS A 716 -20.97 7.08 11.27
N ALA A 717 -20.31 5.92 11.25
CA ALA A 717 -18.86 5.84 11.42
C ALA A 717 -18.07 6.43 10.24
N GLN A 718 -18.67 6.58 9.06
CA GLN A 718 -18.05 7.15 7.85
C GLN A 718 -18.29 8.65 7.66
N LEU A 719 -19.07 9.32 8.52
CA LEU A 719 -19.43 10.75 8.36
C LEU A 719 -18.23 11.72 8.44
N GLY A 720 -17.14 11.33 9.10
CA GLY A 720 -15.92 12.15 9.18
C GLY A 720 -16.13 13.54 9.81
N ALA A 721 -15.29 14.51 9.40
CA ALA A 721 -15.43 15.92 9.79
C ALA A 721 -16.45 16.63 8.89
N ARG A 722 -17.38 17.38 9.49
CA ARG A 722 -18.55 17.91 8.79
C ARG A 722 -18.79 19.38 9.13
N LYS A 723 -18.68 20.24 8.10
CA LYS A 723 -18.96 21.68 8.17
C LYS A 723 -20.42 22.02 7.88
N GLU A 724 -21.05 21.18 7.06
CA GLU A 724 -22.44 21.31 6.61
C GLU A 724 -23.20 20.04 6.95
N VAL A 725 -24.51 20.07 6.71
CA VAL A 725 -25.40 18.91 6.88
C VAL A 725 -25.03 17.84 5.86
N GLN A 726 -25.01 16.59 6.30
CA GLN A 726 -24.81 15.43 5.45
C GLN A 726 -26.00 14.49 5.56
N TYR A 727 -26.35 13.83 4.47
CA TYR A 727 -27.47 12.89 4.46
C TYR A 727 -27.24 11.71 3.52
N GLY A 728 -28.03 10.66 3.70
CA GLY A 728 -28.08 9.53 2.79
C GLY A 728 -29.23 8.61 3.13
N PHE A 729 -29.31 7.48 2.43
CA PHE A 729 -30.45 6.57 2.50
C PHE A 729 -30.01 5.17 2.88
N VAL A 730 -30.91 4.44 3.53
CA VAL A 730 -30.79 3.03 3.81
C VAL A 730 -31.73 2.29 2.89
N LEU A 731 -31.22 1.25 2.25
CA LEU A 731 -31.92 0.43 1.28
C LEU A 731 -32.11 -0.97 1.86
N LYS A 732 -33.32 -1.52 1.72
CA LYS A 732 -33.68 -2.89 2.08
C LYS A 732 -33.84 -3.74 0.82
N SER A 733 -33.39 -4.99 0.89
CA SER A 733 -33.57 -5.96 -0.19
C SER A 733 -35.03 -6.40 -0.30
N THR A 734 -35.51 -6.58 -1.54
CA THR A 734 -36.86 -7.10 -1.82
C THR A 734 -37.01 -8.60 -1.55
N GLN A 735 -35.89 -9.32 -1.37
CA GLN A 735 -35.87 -10.78 -1.23
C GLN A 735 -35.56 -11.27 0.20
N GLY A 736 -35.36 -10.36 1.16
CA GLY A 736 -35.08 -10.74 2.55
C GLY A 736 -34.53 -9.62 3.42
N GLU A 737 -34.06 -9.98 4.60
CA GLU A 737 -33.50 -9.07 5.62
C GLU A 737 -32.03 -8.74 5.31
N ALA A 738 -31.81 -7.97 4.24
CA ALA A 738 -30.51 -7.45 3.86
C ALA A 738 -30.59 -5.93 3.63
N TYR A 739 -29.67 -5.19 4.23
CA TYR A 739 -29.67 -3.73 4.29
C TYR A 739 -28.32 -3.16 3.85
N VAL A 740 -28.35 -2.06 3.11
CA VAL A 740 -27.15 -1.28 2.75
C VAL A 740 -27.44 0.21 2.97
N ALA A 741 -26.42 1.00 3.27
CA ALA A 741 -26.51 2.45 3.35
C ALA A 741 -25.76 3.09 2.18
N THR A 742 -26.31 4.13 1.57
CA THR A 742 -25.58 4.93 0.58
C THR A 742 -24.46 5.71 1.27
N GLN A 743 -23.43 6.11 0.52
CA GLN A 743 -22.44 7.07 1.03
C GLN A 743 -23.08 8.42 1.40
N PRO A 744 -22.53 9.15 2.39
CA PRO A 744 -23.06 10.44 2.80
C PRO A 744 -22.84 11.49 1.71
N HIS A 745 -23.91 12.19 1.36
CA HIS A 745 -23.91 13.30 0.43
C HIS A 745 -23.93 14.63 1.19
N THR A 746 -23.29 15.66 0.64
CA THR A 746 -23.30 17.03 1.20
C THR A 746 -23.88 17.96 0.13
N ASP A 747 -24.99 18.62 0.45
CA ASP A 747 -25.61 19.63 -0.43
C ASP A 747 -26.39 20.64 0.43
N THR A 748 -26.68 21.80 -0.14
CA THR A 748 -27.46 22.89 0.47
C THR A 748 -28.92 22.50 0.69
N TYR A 749 -29.44 21.57 -0.14
CA TYR A 749 -30.81 21.06 -0.05
C TYR A 749 -30.84 19.53 -0.10
N LEU A 750 -31.66 18.92 0.76
CA LEU A 750 -31.82 17.47 0.81
C LEU A 750 -32.74 17.00 -0.33
N SER A 751 -32.18 16.36 -1.36
CA SER A 751 -32.95 15.87 -2.51
C SER A 751 -32.61 14.43 -2.88
N LEU A 752 -33.61 13.68 -3.36
CA LEU A 752 -33.43 12.36 -3.97
C LEU A 752 -32.69 12.44 -5.30
N SER A 753 -32.95 13.45 -6.14
CA SER A 753 -32.31 13.60 -7.45
C SER A 753 -30.81 13.84 -7.40
N LYS A 754 -30.29 14.23 -6.24
CA LYS A 754 -28.85 14.40 -5.98
C LYS A 754 -28.15 13.10 -5.62
N VAL A 755 -28.89 12.11 -5.16
CA VAL A 755 -28.35 10.83 -4.69
C VAL A 755 -28.67 9.70 -5.68
N PHE A 756 -29.87 9.68 -6.25
CA PHE A 756 -30.34 8.66 -7.18
C PHE A 756 -30.62 9.24 -8.56
N PRO A 757 -30.20 8.57 -9.64
CA PRO A 757 -30.55 8.99 -10.99
C PRO A 757 -32.05 8.99 -11.21
N TYR A 758 -32.55 10.01 -11.90
CA TYR A 758 -33.96 10.13 -12.27
C TYR A 758 -34.12 9.78 -13.74
N ASP A 759 -35.00 8.82 -14.04
CA ASP A 759 -35.39 8.52 -15.41
C ASP A 759 -36.60 9.38 -15.79
N ALA A 760 -36.36 10.40 -16.62
CA ALA A 760 -37.39 11.30 -17.09
C ALA A 760 -38.48 10.60 -17.93
N MET A 761 -38.17 9.47 -18.57
CA MET A 761 -39.14 8.73 -19.39
C MET A 761 -40.12 7.93 -18.54
N THR A 762 -39.62 7.29 -17.47
CA THR A 762 -40.45 6.51 -16.54
C THR A 762 -40.95 7.33 -15.35
N GLN A 763 -40.49 8.58 -15.23
CA GLN A 763 -40.74 9.49 -14.12
C GLN A 763 -40.37 8.91 -12.74
N ARG A 764 -39.36 8.05 -12.68
CA ARG A 764 -38.97 7.31 -11.48
C ARG A 764 -37.48 7.41 -11.19
N TYR A 765 -37.13 7.35 -9.91
CA TYR A 765 -35.74 7.18 -9.49
C TYR A 765 -35.25 5.75 -9.72
N GLN A 766 -33.99 5.63 -10.10
CA GLN A 766 -33.32 4.35 -10.30
C GLN A 766 -32.70 3.88 -8.98
N TRP A 767 -33.26 2.81 -8.43
CA TRP A 767 -32.72 2.11 -7.26
C TRP A 767 -31.67 1.07 -7.66
N PRO A 768 -30.75 0.68 -6.76
CA PRO A 768 -29.98 -0.54 -6.95
C PRO A 768 -30.91 -1.74 -7.16
N GLU A 769 -30.54 -2.62 -8.08
CA GLU A 769 -31.36 -3.77 -8.46
C GLU A 769 -31.71 -4.65 -7.25
N GLY A 770 -33.00 -4.91 -7.04
CA GLY A 770 -33.49 -5.73 -5.93
C GLY A 770 -33.49 -5.04 -4.56
N PHE A 771 -33.37 -3.71 -4.51
CA PHE A 771 -33.43 -2.91 -3.30
C PHE A 771 -34.44 -1.76 -3.40
N SER A 772 -34.97 -1.34 -2.25
CA SER A 772 -35.81 -0.15 -2.10
C SER A 772 -35.41 0.66 -0.88
N VAL A 773 -35.63 1.98 -0.92
CA VAL A 773 -35.38 2.86 0.23
C VAL A 773 -36.31 2.47 1.40
N CYS A 774 -35.75 2.32 2.59
CA CYS A 774 -36.51 2.02 3.81
C CYS A 774 -36.29 3.06 4.93
N ALA A 775 -35.16 3.78 4.91
CA ALA A 775 -34.87 4.83 5.88
C ALA A 775 -33.95 5.91 5.28
N MET A 776 -33.86 7.04 5.97
CA MET A 776 -32.92 8.12 5.69
C MET A 776 -32.06 8.37 6.93
N TYR A 777 -30.80 8.75 6.75
CA TYR A 777 -29.97 9.25 7.84
C TYR A 777 -29.53 10.68 7.56
N LEU A 778 -29.41 11.46 8.62
CA LEU A 778 -29.13 12.89 8.60
C LEU A 778 -28.11 13.21 9.71
N ALA A 779 -27.05 13.91 9.34
CA ALA A 779 -26.00 14.35 10.24
C ALA A 779 -25.87 15.87 10.20
N GLY A 780 -26.00 16.50 11.36
CA GLY A 780 -25.83 17.94 11.50
C GLY A 780 -24.35 18.34 11.52
N PRO A 781 -24.01 19.60 11.24
CA PRO A 781 -22.62 20.07 11.28
C PRO A 781 -21.99 19.85 12.67
N GLN A 782 -20.66 19.67 12.74
CA GLN A 782 -19.95 19.47 14.01
C GLN A 782 -20.02 20.72 14.91
N VAL A 783 -20.12 21.89 14.31
CA VAL A 783 -20.36 23.15 15.02
C VAL A 783 -21.70 23.69 14.51
N PRO A 784 -22.75 23.72 15.35
CA PRO A 784 -24.03 24.27 14.95
C PRO A 784 -23.92 25.77 14.68
N ALA A 785 -24.66 26.30 13.71
CA ALA A 785 -24.61 27.71 13.34
C ALA A 785 -25.23 28.65 14.40
N VAL A 786 -26.00 28.10 15.34
CA VAL A 786 -26.79 28.83 16.34
C VAL A 786 -26.68 28.12 17.68
N LEU A 787 -26.88 28.86 18.78
CA LEU A 787 -26.85 28.34 20.16
C LEU A 787 -25.51 27.64 20.49
N LEU A 788 -24.40 28.28 20.08
CA LEU A 788 -23.04 27.75 20.25
C LEU A 788 -22.69 27.38 21.69
N ALA A 789 -23.27 28.06 22.69
CA ALA A 789 -23.02 27.81 24.11
C ALA A 789 -23.93 26.72 24.72
N ASP A 790 -24.98 26.26 24.03
CA ASP A 790 -25.95 25.29 24.57
C ASP A 790 -25.51 23.85 24.27
N ALA A 791 -24.85 23.21 25.23
CA ALA A 791 -24.38 21.83 25.10
C ALA A 791 -25.49 20.80 24.80
N VAL A 792 -26.75 21.07 25.19
CA VAL A 792 -27.88 20.17 24.89
C VAL A 792 -28.29 20.32 23.43
N TYR A 793 -28.30 21.54 22.89
CA TYR A 793 -28.59 21.77 21.48
C TYR A 793 -27.54 21.13 20.55
N HIS A 794 -26.26 21.10 20.93
CA HIS A 794 -25.22 20.38 20.18
C HIS A 794 -25.48 18.86 20.08
N ALA A 795 -26.28 18.31 21.01
CA ALA A 795 -26.71 16.91 20.98
C ALA A 795 -28.00 16.68 20.18
N LEU A 796 -28.51 17.69 19.47
CA LEU A 796 -29.72 17.66 18.66
C LEU A 796 -29.42 18.03 17.20
N ILE A 797 -30.40 17.80 16.32
CA ILE A 797 -30.40 18.29 14.94
C ILE A 797 -31.37 19.47 14.85
N SER A 798 -31.06 20.45 14.00
CA SER A 798 -31.91 21.62 13.80
C SER A 798 -33.33 21.23 13.33
N PRO A 799 -34.40 21.82 13.90
CA PRO A 799 -35.76 21.66 13.42
C PRO A 799 -35.93 21.87 11.90
N ARG A 800 -35.18 22.81 11.29
CA ARG A 800 -35.19 23.05 9.84
C ARG A 800 -34.65 21.85 9.04
N ASP A 801 -33.56 21.26 9.51
CA ASP A 801 -32.91 20.15 8.82
C ASP A 801 -33.78 18.88 8.92
N ILE A 802 -34.39 18.64 10.09
CA ILE A 802 -35.36 17.55 10.27
C ILE A 802 -36.60 17.78 9.38
N ALA A 803 -37.18 18.99 9.38
CA ALA A 803 -38.33 19.30 8.54
C ALA A 803 -38.04 19.06 7.05
N THR A 804 -36.85 19.49 6.58
CA THR A 804 -36.41 19.26 5.20
C THR A 804 -36.28 17.77 4.91
N ALA A 805 -35.70 16.98 5.82
CA ALA A 805 -35.58 15.54 5.65
C ALA A 805 -36.94 14.83 5.62
N LEU A 806 -37.90 15.26 6.44
CA LEU A 806 -39.27 14.73 6.41
C LEU A 806 -39.97 15.05 5.10
N VAL A 807 -39.78 16.24 4.53
CA VAL A 807 -40.27 16.58 3.18
C VAL A 807 -39.63 15.66 2.14
N THR A 808 -38.32 15.46 2.17
CA THR A 808 -37.64 14.54 1.23
C THR A 808 -38.19 13.12 1.37
N LEU A 809 -38.41 12.63 2.59
CA LEU A 809 -39.03 11.32 2.83
C LEU A 809 -40.46 11.23 2.29
N SER A 810 -41.25 12.30 2.37
CA SER A 810 -42.62 12.30 1.83
C SER A 810 -42.68 12.13 0.32
N THR A 811 -41.64 12.55 -0.42
CA THR A 811 -41.56 12.35 -1.88
C THR A 811 -41.42 10.87 -2.27
N LEU A 812 -41.06 9.98 -1.32
CA LEU A 812 -41.03 8.53 -1.57
C LEU A 812 -42.45 7.96 -1.72
N ASP A 813 -43.45 8.49 -1.03
CA ASP A 813 -44.84 8.03 -1.14
C ASP A 813 -45.39 8.26 -2.58
N ASP A 814 -44.91 9.29 -3.27
CA ASP A 814 -45.29 9.63 -4.65
C ASP A 814 -44.67 8.69 -5.71
N GLN A 815 -43.71 7.82 -5.34
CA GLN A 815 -43.02 6.91 -6.26
C GLN A 815 -43.79 5.58 -6.52
N ALA A 816 -45.07 5.52 -6.18
CA ALA A 816 -45.98 4.37 -6.38
C ALA A 816 -45.50 3.06 -5.71
N TYR A 817 -45.09 3.14 -4.44
CA TYR A 817 -44.84 1.94 -3.64
C TYR A 817 -46.14 1.15 -3.44
N PRO A 818 -46.09 -0.20 -3.42
CA PRO A 818 -47.29 -1.04 -3.22
C PRO A 818 -48.00 -0.80 -1.88
N GLN A 819 -47.31 -0.20 -0.90
CA GLN A 819 -47.80 0.13 0.43
C GLN A 819 -47.26 1.50 0.85
N LYS A 820 -48.05 2.25 1.63
CA LYS A 820 -47.62 3.52 2.22
C LYS A 820 -46.43 3.27 3.16
N LEU A 821 -45.29 3.89 2.89
CA LEU A 821 -44.08 3.71 3.68
C LEU A 821 -44.10 4.69 4.85
N ASN A 822 -43.72 4.24 6.05
CA ASN A 822 -43.38 5.14 7.15
C ASN A 822 -41.88 4.99 7.47
N PRO A 823 -40.99 5.56 6.62
CA PRO A 823 -39.55 5.33 6.72
C PRO A 823 -38.97 5.99 7.97
N ALA A 824 -38.01 5.32 8.61
CA ALA A 824 -37.32 5.87 9.77
C ALA A 824 -36.33 6.98 9.36
N LEU A 825 -36.17 7.98 10.22
CA LEU A 825 -35.15 9.03 10.11
C LEU A 825 -34.10 8.86 11.21
N TYR A 826 -32.87 8.57 10.81
CA TYR A 826 -31.74 8.46 11.73
C TYR A 826 -31.03 9.80 11.88
N LEU A 827 -30.80 10.24 13.10
CA LEU A 827 -30.24 11.55 13.42
C LEU A 827 -28.87 11.39 14.09
N ALA A 828 -27.86 12.04 13.53
CA ALA A 828 -26.48 12.01 13.98
C ALA A 828 -26.00 13.42 14.42
N PRO A 829 -26.30 13.85 15.67
CA PRO A 829 -25.88 15.15 16.20
C PRO A 829 -24.37 15.26 16.40
N ALA A 830 -23.87 16.49 16.61
CA ALA A 830 -22.43 16.82 16.75
C ALA A 830 -21.72 16.04 17.86
N THR A 831 -22.44 15.69 18.93
CA THR A 831 -21.89 14.95 20.08
C THR A 831 -21.57 13.47 19.80
N GLY A 832 -21.82 12.98 18.59
CA GLY A 832 -21.54 11.59 18.18
C GLY A 832 -22.56 10.55 18.68
N ALA A 833 -23.72 11.00 19.16
CA ALA A 833 -24.87 10.14 19.43
C ALA A 833 -25.53 9.71 18.11
N LEU A 834 -26.33 8.64 18.17
CA LEU A 834 -27.16 8.19 17.05
C LEU A 834 -28.56 7.96 17.57
N LEU A 835 -29.53 8.67 16.99
CA LEU A 835 -30.95 8.57 17.35
C LEU A 835 -31.73 8.01 16.15
N ARG A 836 -32.81 7.29 16.42
CA ARG A 836 -33.80 6.85 15.43
C ARG A 836 -35.10 7.56 15.73
N TYR A 837 -35.64 8.27 14.75
CA TYR A 837 -36.93 8.93 14.81
C TYR A 837 -37.89 8.28 13.82
N LEU A 838 -38.95 7.65 14.32
CA LEU A 838 -40.04 7.16 13.49
C LEU A 838 -41.15 8.22 13.51
N PRO A 839 -41.39 8.95 12.40
CA PRO A 839 -42.43 9.97 12.38
C PRO A 839 -43.81 9.32 12.55
N GLY A 840 -44.74 10.06 13.15
CA GLY A 840 -46.16 9.76 13.06
C GLY A 840 -46.69 9.97 11.63
N THR A 841 -47.80 10.68 11.47
CA THR A 841 -48.33 10.97 10.13
C THR A 841 -47.56 12.11 9.45
N LEU A 842 -46.69 11.79 8.49
CA LEU A 842 -45.82 12.74 7.76
C LEU A 842 -46.55 14.01 7.29
N SER A 843 -47.71 13.87 6.62
CA SER A 843 -48.48 15.01 6.09
C SER A 843 -48.94 16.00 7.18
N SER A 844 -49.27 15.50 8.38
CA SER A 844 -49.66 16.35 9.52
C SER A 844 -48.45 16.97 10.23
N LEU A 845 -47.34 16.23 10.27
CA LEU A 845 -46.10 16.67 10.92
C LEU A 845 -45.44 17.80 10.15
N ILE A 846 -45.45 17.78 8.82
CA ILE A 846 -44.81 18.79 7.98
C ILE A 846 -45.61 20.11 7.97
N THR A 847 -46.92 20.06 8.21
CA THR A 847 -47.82 21.23 8.10
C THR A 847 -48.18 21.87 9.45
N ALA A 848 -47.96 21.18 10.57
CA ALA A 848 -48.35 21.64 11.91
C ALA A 848 -47.29 21.30 13.00
N GLY A 849 -47.49 21.77 14.23
CA GLY A 849 -46.61 21.47 15.36
C GLY A 849 -45.20 22.05 15.23
N ILE A 850 -44.18 21.30 15.65
CA ILE A 850 -42.78 21.76 15.74
C ILE A 850 -42.10 21.97 14.38
N PHE A 851 -42.63 21.40 13.29
CA PHE A 851 -42.08 21.54 11.94
C PHE A 851 -42.88 22.49 11.03
N ARG A 852 -43.86 23.22 11.58
CA ARG A 852 -44.60 24.24 10.83
C ARG A 852 -43.65 25.29 10.23
N ASP A 853 -44.03 25.84 9.09
CA ASP A 853 -43.21 26.77 8.30
C ASP A 853 -41.82 26.19 8.00
N SER A 854 -41.74 24.90 7.65
CA SER A 854 -40.47 24.17 7.41
C SER A 854 -39.51 24.19 8.61
N GLY A 855 -40.05 24.14 9.83
CA GLY A 855 -39.28 24.20 11.08
C GLY A 855 -38.76 25.60 11.44
N ASN A 856 -39.09 26.64 10.66
CA ASN A 856 -38.69 28.02 10.95
C ASN A 856 -39.25 28.52 12.27
N TRP A 857 -40.50 28.17 12.58
CA TRP A 857 -41.14 28.62 13.80
C TRP A 857 -40.41 28.12 15.05
N MET A 858 -40.12 26.82 15.15
CA MET A 858 -39.39 26.26 16.30
C MET A 858 -37.96 26.81 16.38
N MET A 859 -37.30 26.99 15.23
CA MET A 859 -35.98 27.64 15.20
C MET A 859 -36.02 29.05 15.79
N GLU A 860 -37.04 29.86 15.47
CA GLU A 860 -37.21 31.19 16.04
C GLU A 860 -37.46 31.14 17.55
N GLN A 861 -38.25 30.19 18.04
CA GLN A 861 -38.46 30.02 19.48
C GLN A 861 -37.16 29.64 20.23
N LEU A 862 -36.31 28.82 19.62
CA LEU A 862 -35.01 28.44 20.18
C LEU A 862 -34.00 29.59 20.14
N THR A 863 -33.96 30.38 19.05
CA THR A 863 -33.01 31.51 18.92
C THR A 863 -33.38 32.69 19.82
N THR A 864 -34.67 32.93 20.02
CA THR A 864 -35.20 33.98 20.91
C THR A 864 -35.24 33.54 22.38
N LEU A 865 -34.83 32.29 22.68
CA LEU A 865 -34.87 31.66 24.00
C LEU A 865 -36.28 31.57 24.62
N ALA A 866 -37.33 31.68 23.81
CA ALA A 866 -38.72 31.45 24.23
C ALA A 866 -38.98 29.97 24.55
N GLN A 867 -38.21 29.07 23.93
CA GLN A 867 -38.18 27.63 24.22
C GLN A 867 -36.75 27.18 24.49
N THR A 868 -36.60 26.07 25.22
CA THR A 868 -35.29 25.46 25.51
C THR A 868 -35.03 24.25 24.62
N ALA A 869 -33.75 23.91 24.40
CA ALA A 869 -33.36 22.69 23.68
C ALA A 869 -33.95 21.41 24.33
N VAL A 870 -34.14 21.40 25.65
CA VAL A 870 -34.78 20.29 26.37
C VAL A 870 -36.26 20.19 26.03
N THR A 871 -36.98 21.32 25.97
CA THR A 871 -38.39 21.32 25.57
C THR A 871 -38.54 20.83 24.13
N TYR A 872 -37.68 21.31 23.23
CA TYR A 872 -37.67 20.86 21.84
C TYR A 872 -37.44 19.34 21.72
N ALA A 873 -36.47 18.77 22.43
CA ALA A 873 -36.23 17.33 22.43
C ALA A 873 -37.43 16.51 22.91
N ARG A 874 -38.16 17.00 23.93
CA ARG A 874 -39.38 16.35 24.44
C ARG A 874 -40.54 16.46 23.47
N GLU A 875 -40.74 17.62 22.85
CA GLU A 875 -41.78 17.81 21.83
C GLU A 875 -41.50 16.95 20.59
N LEU A 876 -40.23 16.80 20.20
CA LEU A 876 -39.82 15.86 19.14
C LEU A 876 -40.15 14.40 19.48
N ALA A 877 -39.92 13.99 20.73
CA ALA A 877 -40.28 12.64 21.19
C ALA A 877 -41.80 12.45 21.39
N GLN A 878 -42.59 13.53 21.45
CA GLN A 878 -44.06 13.46 21.47
C GLN A 878 -44.66 13.42 20.07
N SER A 879 -43.99 14.03 19.09
CA SER A 879 -44.46 14.09 17.70
C SER A 879 -44.23 12.78 16.92
N GLY A 880 -43.39 11.88 17.43
CA GLY A 880 -43.10 10.56 16.88
C GLY A 880 -42.27 9.72 17.85
N GLU A 881 -41.90 8.50 17.47
CA GLU A 881 -41.10 7.62 18.33
C GLU A 881 -39.60 7.96 18.19
N LEU A 882 -39.03 8.61 19.21
CA LEU A 882 -37.59 8.89 19.29
C LEU A 882 -36.89 7.83 20.14
N THR A 883 -35.86 7.19 19.60
CA THR A 883 -35.08 6.13 20.26
C THR A 883 -33.59 6.45 20.21
N VAL A 884 -32.89 6.32 21.34
CA VAL A 884 -31.42 6.44 21.42
C VAL A 884 -30.77 5.10 21.06
N ILE A 885 -29.97 5.08 19.99
CA ILE A 885 -29.24 3.90 19.47
C ILE A 885 -27.76 3.91 19.86
N LYS A 886 -27.14 5.09 19.96
CA LYS A 886 -25.78 5.30 20.47
C LYS A 886 -25.78 6.47 21.44
N THR A 887 -25.27 6.25 22.64
CA THR A 887 -25.26 7.22 23.73
C THR A 887 -24.13 8.24 23.60
N CYS A 888 -24.28 9.37 24.28
CA CYS A 888 -23.27 10.40 24.47
C CYS A 888 -23.42 11.05 25.86
N GLY A 889 -22.64 12.10 26.16
CA GLY A 889 -22.73 12.80 27.45
C GLY A 889 -24.10 13.43 27.77
N VAL A 890 -24.93 13.70 26.75
CA VAL A 890 -26.30 14.22 26.90
C VAL A 890 -27.33 13.09 26.84
N TRP A 891 -27.23 12.22 25.82
CA TRP A 891 -28.07 11.03 25.64
C TRP A 891 -27.47 9.84 26.37
N VAL A 892 -27.66 9.75 27.69
CA VAL A 892 -27.02 8.72 28.52
C VAL A 892 -27.80 7.41 28.55
N ASN A 893 -29.13 7.48 28.47
CA ASN A 893 -30.01 6.32 28.51
C ASN A 893 -30.39 5.87 27.10
N PRO A 894 -30.15 4.61 26.74
CA PRO A 894 -30.64 4.08 25.48
C PRO A 894 -32.07 3.58 25.50
N GLY A 895 -32.63 3.40 24.30
CA GLY A 895 -34.01 3.00 24.12
C GLY A 895 -34.92 4.21 23.89
N PRO A 896 -36.24 4.07 24.09
CA PRO A 896 -37.20 5.12 23.78
C PRO A 896 -37.01 6.35 24.68
N VAL A 897 -37.11 7.54 24.09
CA VAL A 897 -37.07 8.83 24.80
C VAL A 897 -38.47 9.15 25.30
N LEU A 898 -38.63 9.23 26.62
CA LEU A 898 -39.92 9.52 27.26
C LEU A 898 -40.15 11.04 27.41
N ALA A 899 -41.40 11.45 27.58
CA ALA A 899 -41.77 12.85 27.82
C ALA A 899 -41.10 13.45 29.08
N THR A 900 -40.68 12.61 30.04
CA THR A 900 -39.98 13.00 31.26
C THR A 900 -38.46 13.10 31.13
N TRP A 901 -37.91 12.84 29.94
CA TRP A 901 -36.47 12.77 29.69
C TRP A 901 -35.71 14.01 30.21
N LYS A 902 -34.52 13.78 30.78
CA LYS A 902 -33.60 14.83 31.24
C LYS A 902 -32.20 14.62 30.65
N PRO A 903 -31.52 15.68 30.18
CA PRO A 903 -30.17 15.58 29.64
C PRO A 903 -29.17 15.14 30.71
N SER A 904 -28.22 14.29 30.36
CA SER A 904 -27.10 13.87 31.22
C SER A 904 -27.49 13.16 32.53
N VAL A 905 -28.72 12.68 32.66
CA VAL A 905 -29.20 11.94 33.84
C VAL A 905 -29.36 10.47 33.50
N ARG A 906 -28.74 9.57 34.27
CA ARG A 906 -28.93 8.13 34.15
C ARG A 906 -30.17 7.69 34.93
N GLU A 907 -31.13 7.06 34.26
CA GLU A 907 -32.39 6.61 34.87
C GLU A 907 -32.37 5.09 35.13
N LEU A 908 -32.79 4.66 36.34
CA LEU A 908 -32.82 3.24 36.73
C LEU A 908 -33.85 2.42 35.94
N LEU A 909 -34.99 3.02 35.55
CA LEU A 909 -36.04 2.37 34.75
C LEU A 909 -35.63 2.12 33.28
N ALA A 910 -34.62 2.84 32.79
CA ALA A 910 -34.11 2.64 31.43
C ALA A 910 -33.42 1.27 31.26
N GLU A 911 -32.94 0.66 32.34
CA GLU A 911 -32.31 -0.67 32.32
C GLU A 911 -33.32 -1.79 31.99
N GLN A 912 -34.62 -1.58 32.23
CA GLN A 912 -35.69 -2.54 31.91
C GLN A 912 -36.20 -2.43 30.46
N ASN A 913 -36.00 -1.28 29.80
CA ASN A 913 -36.51 -0.97 28.45
C ASN A 913 -35.43 -0.99 27.35
N HIS A 914 -34.30 -1.66 27.60
CA HIS A 914 -33.21 -1.74 26.63
C HIS A 914 -33.62 -2.49 25.34
N PRO A 915 -33.28 -1.96 24.15
CA PRO A 915 -33.51 -2.67 22.90
C PRO A 915 -32.81 -4.03 22.92
N ARG A 916 -33.57 -5.10 22.67
CA ARG A 916 -33.05 -6.49 22.61
C ARG A 916 -32.24 -6.78 21.34
N VAL A 917 -32.00 -5.77 20.51
CA VAL A 917 -31.31 -5.88 19.22
C VAL A 917 -29.80 -5.74 19.43
N VAL A 918 -29.08 -6.83 19.18
CA VAL A 918 -27.62 -6.89 19.31
C VAL A 918 -26.97 -6.23 18.09
N ALA A 919 -25.91 -5.44 18.31
CA ALA A 919 -25.14 -4.81 17.25
C ALA A 919 -24.28 -5.83 16.51
N LEU A 920 -24.47 -5.91 15.20
CA LEU A 920 -23.78 -6.86 14.33
C LEU A 920 -22.90 -6.15 13.30
N GLY A 921 -21.86 -6.85 12.86
CA GLY A 921 -21.02 -6.44 11.75
C GLY A 921 -21.68 -6.69 10.40
N PRO A 922 -20.97 -6.35 9.30
CA PRO A 922 -21.45 -6.68 7.97
C PRO A 922 -21.42 -8.20 7.72
N VAL A 923 -22.09 -8.61 6.66
CA VAL A 923 -22.12 -9.99 6.18
C VAL A 923 -20.78 -10.36 5.52
N TYR A 924 -20.25 -11.53 5.87
CA TYR A 924 -19.02 -12.12 5.32
C TYR A 924 -19.29 -13.48 4.68
N ALA A 925 -18.41 -13.85 3.74
CA ALA A 925 -18.39 -15.19 3.14
C ALA A 925 -17.71 -16.25 4.00
N HIS A 926 -16.91 -15.85 5.00
CA HIS A 926 -16.16 -16.79 5.82
C HIS A 926 -16.08 -16.33 7.28
N PRO A 927 -16.17 -17.26 8.25
CA PRO A 927 -16.18 -16.94 9.68
C PRO A 927 -14.87 -16.31 10.15
N ASP A 928 -13.72 -16.75 9.64
CA ASP A 928 -12.41 -16.19 10.01
C ASP A 928 -12.30 -14.71 9.61
N ASP A 929 -12.93 -14.28 8.51
CA ASP A 929 -12.90 -12.87 8.06
C ASP A 929 -13.81 -12.01 8.93
N ALA A 930 -14.99 -12.54 9.30
CA ALA A 930 -15.88 -11.89 10.26
C ALA A 930 -15.22 -11.70 11.63
N ALA A 931 -14.54 -12.73 12.15
CA ALA A 931 -13.79 -12.65 13.40
C ALA A 931 -12.59 -11.68 13.31
N ARG A 932 -11.91 -11.64 12.16
CA ARG A 932 -10.81 -10.70 11.89
C ARG A 932 -11.28 -9.26 11.88
N ALA A 933 -12.50 -9.00 11.40
CA ALA A 933 -13.10 -7.66 11.42
C ALA A 933 -13.32 -7.18 12.85
N VAL A 934 -13.88 -8.01 13.72
CA VAL A 934 -14.05 -7.72 15.15
C VAL A 934 -12.69 -7.55 15.84
N HIS A 935 -11.73 -8.44 15.54
CA HIS A 935 -10.37 -8.39 16.10
C HIS A 935 -9.65 -7.06 15.83
N ARG A 936 -9.88 -6.43 14.68
CA ARG A 936 -9.29 -5.12 14.31
C ARG A 936 -9.89 -3.96 15.10
N GLN A 937 -11.09 -4.11 15.64
CA GLN A 937 -11.77 -3.04 16.40
C GLN A 937 -11.46 -3.07 17.89
N LEU A 938 -10.99 -4.21 18.42
CA LEU A 938 -10.63 -4.35 19.83
C LEU A 938 -9.42 -3.46 20.17
N LYS A 939 -9.58 -2.62 21.20
CA LYS A 939 -8.52 -1.76 21.74
C LYS A 939 -7.43 -2.62 22.40
N ARG A 940 -6.17 -2.28 22.15
CA ARG A 940 -4.99 -2.99 22.67
C ARG A 940 -4.09 -2.03 23.47
N PRO A 941 -3.49 -2.46 24.59
CA PRO A 941 -3.74 -3.73 25.28
C PRO A 941 -5.19 -3.81 25.77
N HIS A 942 -5.75 -5.01 25.81
CA HIS A 942 -7.11 -5.24 26.29
C HIS A 942 -7.18 -4.81 27.76
N THR A 943 -8.08 -3.89 28.05
CA THR A 943 -8.27 -3.33 29.41
C THR A 943 -9.42 -3.98 30.16
N LEU A 944 -10.22 -4.78 29.44
CA LEU A 944 -11.41 -5.44 29.90
C LEU A 944 -11.51 -6.79 29.21
N ASN A 945 -12.11 -7.76 29.89
CA ASN A 945 -12.42 -9.04 29.28
C ASN A 945 -13.65 -8.88 28.37
N THR A 946 -13.57 -9.38 27.15
CA THR A 946 -14.64 -9.30 26.14
C THR A 946 -14.92 -10.70 25.61
N MET A 947 -16.20 -11.05 25.53
CA MET A 947 -16.64 -12.25 24.82
C MET A 947 -17.64 -11.82 23.74
N GLY A 948 -17.34 -12.16 22.49
CA GLY A 948 -18.18 -11.98 21.31
C GLY A 948 -18.58 -13.32 20.71
N ALA A 949 -19.37 -13.28 19.64
CA ALA A 949 -19.79 -14.46 18.90
C ALA A 949 -19.84 -14.20 17.39
N THR A 950 -19.72 -15.28 16.62
CA THR A 950 -19.94 -15.30 15.17
C THR A 950 -21.14 -16.17 14.86
N LEU A 951 -22.09 -15.60 14.13
CA LEU A 951 -23.34 -16.20 13.70
C LEU A 951 -23.21 -16.75 12.27
N HIS A 952 -23.92 -17.83 11.97
CA HIS A 952 -24.00 -18.44 10.65
C HIS A 952 -25.44 -18.56 10.18
N ASN A 953 -25.66 -18.32 8.90
CA ASN A 953 -26.88 -18.68 8.19
C ASN A 953 -26.57 -19.76 7.14
N PRO A 954 -27.11 -20.99 7.28
CA PRO A 954 -26.81 -22.10 6.38
C PRO A 954 -27.43 -21.95 4.98
N SER A 955 -28.52 -21.20 4.80
CA SER A 955 -29.21 -21.09 3.50
C SER A 955 -28.46 -20.22 2.49
N SER A 956 -27.79 -19.19 2.99
CA SER A 956 -26.98 -18.26 2.19
C SER A 956 -25.48 -18.49 2.32
N ASP A 957 -25.07 -19.46 3.15
CA ASP A 957 -23.70 -19.68 3.62
C ASP A 957 -22.98 -18.35 3.94
N SER A 958 -23.52 -17.65 4.93
CA SER A 958 -23.09 -16.30 5.27
C SER A 958 -22.88 -16.14 6.78
N TRP A 959 -21.93 -15.28 7.13
CA TRP A 959 -21.40 -15.16 8.48
C TRP A 959 -21.45 -13.71 8.94
N VAL A 960 -21.85 -13.50 10.18
CA VAL A 960 -21.93 -12.17 10.78
C VAL A 960 -21.35 -12.24 12.19
N ALA A 961 -20.53 -11.27 12.57
CA ALA A 961 -19.93 -11.24 13.91
C ALA A 961 -20.54 -10.13 14.76
N LEU A 962 -20.69 -10.40 16.05
CA LEU A 962 -21.11 -9.40 17.03
C LEU A 962 -20.04 -8.31 17.16
N GLN A 963 -20.48 -7.05 17.21
CA GLN A 963 -19.56 -5.95 17.44
C GLN A 963 -19.06 -5.96 18.90
N PRO A 964 -17.80 -5.57 19.17
CA PRO A 964 -17.25 -5.57 20.52
C PRO A 964 -17.79 -4.43 21.41
N GLU A 965 -18.41 -3.42 20.81
CA GLU A 965 -19.21 -2.41 21.51
C GLU A 965 -20.70 -2.71 21.22
N VAL A 966 -21.34 -3.59 21.99
CA VAL A 966 -22.81 -3.75 21.87
C VAL A 966 -23.52 -3.04 23.01
N SER A 967 -24.46 -2.20 22.59
CA SER A 967 -25.47 -1.48 23.37
C SER A 967 -24.94 -0.24 24.08
N ASN A 968 -25.08 0.92 23.42
CA ASN A 968 -25.46 2.10 24.18
C ASN A 968 -24.49 2.57 25.28
N GLY A 969 -23.19 2.33 25.11
CA GLY A 969 -22.17 2.66 26.11
C GLY A 969 -21.89 1.54 27.14
N LEU A 970 -22.54 0.38 27.02
CA LEU A 970 -22.20 -0.86 27.73
C LEU A 970 -21.32 -1.74 26.84
N GLN A 971 -20.43 -2.52 27.47
CA GLN A 971 -19.39 -3.30 26.79
C GLN A 971 -19.90 -4.69 26.39
N ALA A 972 -19.37 -5.25 25.31
CA ALA A 972 -19.80 -6.56 24.83
C ALA A 972 -19.47 -7.68 25.83
N ASN A 973 -20.51 -8.15 26.51
CA ASN A 973 -20.53 -9.43 27.17
C ASN A 973 -21.54 -10.33 26.46
N ALA A 974 -21.11 -11.03 25.40
CA ALA A 974 -21.94 -12.03 24.73
C ALA A 974 -22.36 -13.15 25.68
N ALA A 975 -21.64 -13.40 26.79
CA ALA A 975 -22.14 -14.33 27.78
C ALA A 975 -23.42 -13.80 28.45
N GLU A 976 -23.45 -12.55 28.90
CA GLU A 976 -24.66 -11.98 29.53
C GLU A 976 -25.85 -11.87 28.57
N LEU A 977 -25.61 -11.62 27.28
CA LEU A 977 -26.67 -11.47 26.29
C LEU A 977 -27.10 -12.81 25.65
N ILE A 978 -26.17 -13.72 25.35
CA ILE A 978 -26.44 -14.93 24.52
C ILE A 978 -26.31 -16.23 25.33
N VAL A 979 -25.43 -16.29 26.34
CA VAL A 979 -25.10 -17.51 27.11
C VAL A 979 -25.52 -17.34 28.58
N ILE A 980 -26.79 -17.65 28.90
CA ILE A 980 -27.40 -17.52 30.26
C ILE A 980 -26.38 -17.54 31.41
N SER A 981 -26.23 -16.39 32.08
CA SER A 981 -25.33 -16.22 33.23
C SER A 981 -26.04 -16.43 34.59
N HIS A 982 -25.27 -16.53 35.67
CA HIS A 982 -25.71 -16.65 37.08
C HIS A 982 -26.80 -15.67 37.55
N ARG A 983 -27.00 -14.53 36.87
CA ARG A 983 -27.99 -13.49 37.27
C ARG A 983 -29.44 -13.82 36.94
N HIS A 984 -29.72 -14.89 36.20
CA HIS A 984 -31.04 -15.15 35.61
C HIS A 984 -31.99 -16.06 36.43
N LYS A 985 -31.75 -16.23 37.75
CA LYS A 985 -32.52 -17.19 38.58
C LYS A 985 -33.71 -16.60 39.36
N THR A 986 -34.00 -15.29 39.31
CA THR A 986 -35.14 -14.70 40.05
C THR A 986 -36.28 -14.26 39.12
N SER A 987 -37.20 -15.21 38.87
CA SER A 987 -38.62 -15.06 38.50
C SER A 987 -39.11 -14.18 37.33
N GLU A 988 -38.30 -13.75 36.36
CA GLU A 988 -38.81 -13.22 35.08
C GLU A 988 -38.02 -13.81 33.90
N ASP A 989 -38.72 -14.23 32.84
CA ASP A 989 -38.15 -14.82 31.62
C ASP A 989 -37.02 -13.92 31.09
N PRO A 990 -35.78 -14.41 30.93
CA PRO A 990 -34.64 -13.57 30.61
C PRO A 990 -34.89 -12.74 29.33
N LEU A 991 -34.48 -11.47 29.32
CA LEU A 991 -34.54 -10.58 28.16
C LEU A 991 -33.63 -11.12 27.02
N ARG A 992 -34.14 -12.06 26.22
CA ARG A 992 -33.37 -12.73 25.16
C ARG A 992 -33.03 -11.77 24.01
N PRO A 993 -31.81 -11.82 23.46
CA PRO A 993 -31.42 -11.03 22.30
C PRO A 993 -32.18 -11.52 21.07
N ILE A 994 -32.57 -10.58 20.21
CA ILE A 994 -33.20 -10.87 18.94
C ILE A 994 -32.08 -11.03 17.91
N LEU A 995 -31.85 -12.26 17.46
CA LEU A 995 -30.94 -12.56 16.37
C LEU A 995 -31.65 -12.39 15.01
N PRO A 996 -30.92 -12.03 13.94
CA PRO A 996 -31.50 -11.97 12.59
C PRO A 996 -32.08 -13.33 12.16
N ALA A 997 -33.14 -13.30 11.36
CA ALA A 997 -33.80 -14.51 10.88
C ALA A 997 -32.81 -15.45 10.17
N GLY A 998 -32.83 -16.73 10.54
CA GLY A 998 -31.96 -17.76 9.97
C GLY A 998 -30.52 -17.77 10.50
N TYR A 999 -30.13 -16.85 11.38
CA TYR A 999 -28.80 -16.83 11.99
C TYR A 999 -28.78 -17.49 13.36
N SER A 1000 -27.76 -18.32 13.59
CA SER A 1000 -27.50 -18.99 14.86
C SER A 1000 -26.04 -18.84 15.28
N VAL A 1001 -25.76 -18.86 16.58
CA VAL A 1001 -24.40 -18.75 17.11
C VAL A 1001 -23.63 -20.02 16.82
N ARG A 1002 -22.46 -19.91 16.17
CA ARG A 1002 -21.62 -21.06 15.81
C ARG A 1002 -20.19 -20.98 16.31
N ARG A 1003 -19.65 -19.79 16.59
CA ARG A 1003 -18.28 -19.63 17.12
C ARG A 1003 -18.24 -18.52 18.16
N LEU A 1004 -17.29 -18.61 19.10
CA LEU A 1004 -17.07 -17.59 20.13
C LEU A 1004 -15.75 -16.85 19.89
N GLN A 1005 -15.66 -15.61 20.36
CA GLN A 1005 -14.44 -14.80 20.30
C GLN A 1005 -14.14 -14.21 21.66
N VAL A 1006 -12.90 -14.32 22.11
CA VAL A 1006 -12.46 -13.89 23.45
C VAL A 1006 -11.28 -12.92 23.35
N ALA A 1007 -11.31 -11.90 24.19
CA ALA A 1007 -10.18 -11.03 24.49
C ALA A 1007 -10.10 -10.87 26.01
N ARG A 1008 -8.89 -11.01 26.58
CA ARG A 1008 -8.67 -11.04 28.03
C ARG A 1008 -7.78 -9.90 28.49
N ASP A 1009 -8.15 -9.23 29.57
CA ASP A 1009 -7.27 -8.35 30.33
C ASP A 1009 -6.28 -9.20 31.14
N VAL A 1010 -5.02 -9.08 30.78
CA VAL A 1010 -3.90 -9.83 31.38
C VAL A 1010 -2.85 -8.90 31.98
N ARG A 1011 -3.18 -7.62 32.23
CA ARG A 1011 -2.24 -6.61 32.76
C ARG A 1011 -1.72 -6.96 34.16
N HIS A 1012 -2.49 -7.74 34.93
CA HIS A 1012 -2.18 -8.10 36.32
C HIS A 1012 -1.63 -9.52 36.49
N VAL A 1013 -1.26 -10.20 35.40
CA VAL A 1013 -0.77 -11.59 35.47
C VAL A 1013 0.71 -11.64 35.88
N THR A 1014 1.00 -12.44 36.91
CA THR A 1014 2.37 -12.76 37.36
C THR A 1014 2.86 -14.05 36.73
N ALA A 1015 4.12 -14.09 36.25
CA ALA A 1015 4.74 -15.28 35.66
C ALA A 1015 6.10 -15.59 36.29
N LEU A 1016 6.60 -16.80 36.03
CA LEU A 1016 7.84 -17.33 36.62
C LEU A 1016 9.12 -16.65 36.10
N SER A 1017 9.06 -16.05 34.90
CA SER A 1017 10.16 -15.30 34.26
C SER A 1017 9.61 -14.16 33.39
N GLU A 1018 10.41 -13.15 33.07
CA GLU A 1018 9.99 -12.07 32.14
C GLU A 1018 9.72 -12.59 30.71
N ALA A 1019 10.44 -13.63 30.28
CA ALA A 1019 10.18 -14.30 29.00
C ALA A 1019 8.84 -15.05 29.01
N ASP A 1020 8.53 -15.78 30.09
CA ASP A 1020 7.23 -16.44 30.26
C ASP A 1020 6.10 -15.44 30.41
N LYS A 1021 6.31 -14.32 31.10
CA LYS A 1021 5.34 -13.24 31.26
C LYS A 1021 4.88 -12.72 29.89
N LYS A 1022 5.82 -12.49 28.97
CA LYS A 1022 5.52 -12.05 27.60
C LYS A 1022 4.66 -13.08 26.84
N ARG A 1023 4.92 -14.38 27.01
CA ARG A 1023 4.12 -15.45 26.37
C ARG A 1023 2.73 -15.58 26.99
N VAL A 1024 2.65 -15.57 28.32
CA VAL A 1024 1.39 -15.68 29.09
C VAL A 1024 0.44 -14.52 28.79
N GLN A 1025 0.96 -13.30 28.62
CA GLN A 1025 0.17 -12.14 28.22
C GLN A 1025 -0.37 -12.23 26.78
N ASN A 1026 0.11 -13.17 25.98
CA ASN A 1026 -0.19 -13.25 24.56
C ASN A 1026 -0.59 -14.66 24.13
N MET A 1027 -1.13 -15.52 25.00
CA MET A 1027 -1.55 -16.88 24.65
C MET A 1027 -3.04 -17.13 24.94
N PRO A 1028 -3.68 -18.16 24.36
CA PRO A 1028 -5.01 -18.57 24.79
C PRO A 1028 -4.96 -19.14 26.22
N TRP A 1029 -6.04 -18.96 26.97
CA TRP A 1029 -6.13 -19.41 28.36
C TRP A 1029 -7.07 -20.61 28.49
N PRO A 1030 -6.70 -21.69 29.22
CA PRO A 1030 -7.54 -22.88 29.33
C PRO A 1030 -8.94 -22.58 29.87
N VAL A 1031 -9.03 -21.69 30.86
CA VAL A 1031 -10.31 -21.30 31.47
C VAL A 1031 -11.27 -20.67 30.47
N ASP A 1032 -10.77 -19.91 29.49
CA ASP A 1032 -11.57 -19.27 28.44
C ASP A 1032 -12.07 -20.29 27.44
N LEU A 1033 -11.19 -21.20 27.02
CA LEU A 1033 -11.54 -22.30 26.11
C LEU A 1033 -12.58 -23.23 26.75
N CYS A 1034 -12.37 -23.64 28.00
CA CYS A 1034 -13.30 -24.51 28.72
C CYS A 1034 -14.67 -23.85 28.96
N TYR A 1035 -14.71 -22.55 29.25
CA TYR A 1035 -15.97 -21.83 29.36
C TYR A 1035 -16.70 -21.80 28.02
N ALA A 1036 -15.98 -21.53 26.93
CA ALA A 1036 -16.54 -21.52 25.59
C ALA A 1036 -17.10 -22.88 25.17
N SER A 1037 -16.44 -23.99 25.53
CA SER A 1037 -16.94 -25.35 25.25
C SER A 1037 -18.29 -25.62 25.93
N VAL A 1038 -18.41 -25.30 27.23
CA VAL A 1038 -19.66 -25.47 27.98
C VAL A 1038 -20.76 -24.55 27.43
N ALA A 1039 -20.41 -23.31 27.08
CA ALA A 1039 -21.34 -22.35 26.50
C ALA A 1039 -21.94 -22.87 25.17
N MET A 1040 -21.09 -23.41 24.30
CA MET A 1040 -21.53 -23.96 23.00
C MET A 1040 -22.38 -25.22 23.16
N GLU A 1041 -22.03 -26.11 24.09
CA GLU A 1041 -22.83 -27.30 24.43
C GLU A 1041 -24.25 -26.92 24.88
N GLN A 1042 -24.37 -25.94 25.78
CA GLN A 1042 -25.68 -25.48 26.26
C GLN A 1042 -26.52 -24.85 25.15
N LEU A 1043 -25.89 -24.12 24.23
CA LEU A 1043 -26.57 -23.54 23.06
C LEU A 1043 -27.06 -24.64 22.11
N ALA A 1044 -26.23 -25.66 21.85
CA ALA A 1044 -26.57 -26.79 20.98
C ALA A 1044 -27.73 -27.62 21.54
N ASN A 1045 -27.66 -27.99 22.82
CA ASN A 1045 -28.71 -28.74 23.51
C ASN A 1045 -30.07 -28.03 23.45
N ARG A 1046 -30.09 -26.70 23.51
CA ARG A 1046 -31.33 -25.90 23.39
C ARG A 1046 -31.84 -25.78 21.96
N ALA A 1047 -30.95 -25.74 20.99
CA ALA A 1047 -31.30 -25.71 19.57
C ALA A 1047 -31.75 -27.08 19.05
N GLY A 1048 -31.63 -28.14 19.85
CA GLY A 1048 -31.86 -29.52 19.41
C GLY A 1048 -30.80 -29.98 18.41
N ASP A 1049 -29.61 -29.39 18.43
CA ASP A 1049 -28.52 -29.71 17.51
C ASP A 1049 -27.61 -30.77 18.13
N GLU A 1050 -27.71 -32.01 17.66
CA GLU A 1050 -26.90 -33.14 18.13
C GLU A 1050 -25.42 -33.04 17.69
N ARG A 1051 -25.08 -32.11 16.78
CA ARG A 1051 -23.71 -31.93 16.27
C ARG A 1051 -23.27 -30.46 16.38
N TYR A 1052 -22.56 -30.14 17.45
CA TYR A 1052 -21.91 -28.84 17.61
C TYR A 1052 -20.39 -28.96 17.62
N GLU A 1053 -19.73 -27.99 16.99
CA GLU A 1053 -18.27 -27.86 16.99
C GLU A 1053 -17.87 -26.66 17.85
N VAL A 1054 -16.86 -26.83 18.71
CA VAL A 1054 -16.35 -25.75 19.55
C VAL A 1054 -15.18 -25.08 18.85
N HIS A 1055 -15.43 -23.89 18.33
CA HIS A 1055 -14.43 -23.01 17.75
C HIS A 1055 -14.36 -21.69 18.50
N VAL A 1056 -13.16 -21.34 18.96
CA VAL A 1056 -12.91 -20.15 19.77
C VAL A 1056 -11.81 -19.31 19.15
N TYR A 1057 -12.14 -18.08 18.79
CA TYR A 1057 -11.16 -17.07 18.40
C TYR A 1057 -10.59 -16.38 19.63
N VAL A 1058 -9.27 -16.22 19.71
CA VAL A 1058 -8.61 -15.52 20.82
C VAL A 1058 -7.80 -14.35 20.26
N SER A 1059 -8.12 -13.15 20.72
CA SER A 1059 -7.38 -11.92 20.39
C SER A 1059 -6.38 -11.61 21.49
N THR A 1060 -5.08 -11.60 21.16
CA THR A 1060 -4.00 -11.36 22.13
C THR A 1060 -3.65 -9.87 22.24
N ASN A 1061 -2.91 -9.47 23.27
CA ASN A 1061 -2.52 -8.07 23.50
C ASN A 1061 -1.49 -7.55 22.50
N ASP A 1062 -0.56 -8.41 22.09
CA ASP A 1062 0.45 -8.14 21.05
C ASP A 1062 -0.12 -8.23 19.63
N GLY A 1063 -1.40 -8.58 19.49
CA GLY A 1063 -2.16 -8.42 18.28
C GLY A 1063 -2.33 -9.65 17.39
N ALA A 1064 -2.04 -10.84 17.89
CA ALA A 1064 -2.38 -12.09 17.23
C ALA A 1064 -3.88 -12.40 17.33
N LEU A 1065 -4.36 -13.12 16.32
CA LEU A 1065 -5.68 -13.75 16.32
C LEU A 1065 -5.46 -15.24 16.16
N LEU A 1066 -5.87 -15.99 17.17
CA LEU A 1066 -5.73 -17.43 17.23
C LEU A 1066 -7.09 -18.08 17.09
N LEU A 1067 -7.16 -19.26 16.50
CA LEU A 1067 -8.34 -20.10 16.44
C LEU A 1067 -8.04 -21.41 17.14
N TYR A 1068 -8.76 -21.70 18.21
CA TYR A 1068 -8.78 -23.00 18.85
C TYR A 1068 -10.01 -23.79 18.37
N SER A 1069 -9.79 -25.01 17.93
CA SER A 1069 -10.84 -25.97 17.59
C SER A 1069 -10.72 -27.17 18.53
N ALA A 1070 -11.76 -27.45 19.31
CA ALA A 1070 -11.79 -28.63 20.16
C ALA A 1070 -11.72 -29.92 19.33
N GLY A 1071 -11.18 -30.99 19.89
CA GLY A 1071 -11.00 -32.27 19.18
C GLY A 1071 -11.17 -33.50 20.07
N ASP A 1072 -10.21 -33.77 20.95
CA ASP A 1072 -10.22 -34.93 21.84
C ASP A 1072 -10.96 -34.59 23.13
N GLU A 1073 -12.22 -35.01 23.23
CA GLU A 1073 -13.10 -34.72 24.36
C GLU A 1073 -12.49 -35.18 25.70
N ALA A 1074 -11.84 -36.35 25.74
CA ALA A 1074 -11.27 -36.89 26.98
C ALA A 1074 -10.10 -36.03 27.48
N ARG A 1075 -9.25 -35.55 26.56
CA ARG A 1075 -8.16 -34.62 26.90
C ARG A 1075 -8.64 -33.21 27.19
N GLU A 1076 -9.73 -32.78 26.56
CA GLU A 1076 -10.38 -31.52 26.91
C GLU A 1076 -10.94 -31.57 28.33
N VAL A 1077 -11.57 -32.69 28.74
CA VAL A 1077 -11.97 -32.92 30.14
C VAL A 1077 -10.77 -32.83 31.07
N GLN A 1078 -9.64 -33.43 30.70
CA GLN A 1078 -8.40 -33.38 31.49
C GLN A 1078 -7.83 -31.95 31.61
N MET A 1079 -7.88 -31.17 30.52
CA MET A 1079 -7.46 -29.76 30.50
C MET A 1079 -8.38 -28.88 31.37
N CYS A 1080 -9.69 -29.14 31.35
CA CYS A 1080 -10.69 -28.34 32.08
C CYS A 1080 -10.83 -28.72 33.56
N GLY A 1081 -10.37 -29.92 33.96
CA GLY A 1081 -10.47 -30.47 35.31
C GLY A 1081 -11.85 -31.09 35.63
N PRO A 1082 -11.99 -31.83 36.76
CA PRO A 1082 -13.21 -32.56 37.13
C PRO A 1082 -14.41 -31.66 37.47
N LYS A 1083 -14.20 -30.35 37.65
CA LYS A 1083 -15.26 -29.35 37.84
C LYS A 1083 -15.87 -28.91 36.49
N LYS A 1084 -16.31 -29.88 35.67
CA LYS A 1084 -17.13 -29.58 34.50
C LYS A 1084 -18.44 -28.93 34.95
N ALA A 1085 -18.73 -27.76 34.40
CA ALA A 1085 -20.07 -27.17 34.27
C ALA A 1085 -20.77 -26.51 35.48
N PHE A 1086 -20.86 -27.10 36.68
CA PHE A 1086 -21.87 -26.60 37.64
C PHE A 1086 -21.46 -25.34 38.44
N GLU A 1087 -20.24 -25.27 38.99
CA GLU A 1087 -19.84 -24.13 39.86
C GLU A 1087 -19.50 -22.84 39.08
N ARG A 1088 -19.03 -22.92 37.82
CA ARG A 1088 -18.66 -21.74 37.00
C ARG A 1088 -19.84 -20.90 36.50
N THR A 1089 -21.06 -21.37 36.76
CA THR A 1089 -22.30 -20.68 36.38
C THR A 1089 -22.99 -19.99 37.54
N GLU A 1090 -22.45 -20.05 38.77
CA GLU A 1090 -22.98 -19.33 39.95
C GLU A 1090 -22.23 -18.02 40.25
N ALA A 1091 -20.96 -17.91 39.86
CA ALA A 1091 -20.16 -16.71 39.98
C ALA A 1091 -19.68 -16.24 38.59
N GLY A 1092 -19.76 -14.94 38.32
CA GLY A 1092 -19.54 -14.40 36.99
C GLY A 1092 -18.16 -14.71 36.41
N TYR A 1093 -18.13 -15.26 35.19
CA TYR A 1093 -16.92 -15.54 34.41
C TYR A 1093 -15.91 -14.38 34.38
N PHE A 1094 -16.35 -13.12 34.48
CA PHE A 1094 -15.45 -11.95 34.56
C PHE A 1094 -15.17 -11.43 35.97
N VAL A 1095 -16.02 -11.75 36.96
CA VAL A 1095 -15.82 -11.36 38.37
C VAL A 1095 -14.73 -12.23 39.01
N GLU A 1096 -14.69 -13.52 38.69
CA GLU A 1096 -13.67 -14.45 39.19
C GLU A 1096 -12.31 -14.31 38.47
N ASN A 1097 -12.32 -13.99 37.18
CA ASN A 1097 -11.12 -13.89 36.35
C ASN A 1097 -10.40 -12.53 36.39
N ALA A 1098 -10.85 -11.59 37.23
CA ALA A 1098 -10.19 -10.30 37.47
C ALA A 1098 -9.08 -10.38 38.53
N GLN A 1099 -8.96 -11.49 39.26
CA GLN A 1099 -7.95 -11.72 40.29
C GLN A 1099 -6.59 -12.11 39.67
N PRO A 1100 -5.45 -11.63 40.20
CA PRO A 1100 -4.12 -12.05 39.75
C PRO A 1100 -3.98 -13.57 39.88
N THR A 1101 -3.90 -14.28 38.77
CA THR A 1101 -3.76 -15.75 38.78
C THR A 1101 -2.28 -16.11 38.73
N SER A 1102 -1.74 -16.70 39.79
CA SER A 1102 -0.45 -17.38 39.72
C SER A 1102 -0.59 -18.66 38.92
N LEU A 1103 0.19 -18.83 37.85
CA LEU A 1103 0.10 -20.03 37.01
C LEU A 1103 0.80 -21.23 37.67
N PRO A 1104 0.13 -22.39 37.81
CA PRO A 1104 0.73 -23.60 38.38
C PRO A 1104 1.64 -24.37 37.39
N LYS A 1105 1.62 -24.00 36.11
CA LYS A 1105 2.36 -24.63 35.00
C LYS A 1105 3.05 -23.57 34.15
N THR A 1106 4.11 -23.94 33.43
CA THR A 1106 4.74 -23.03 32.46
C THR A 1106 3.83 -22.81 31.25
N SER A 1107 3.98 -21.68 30.55
CA SER A 1107 3.19 -21.39 29.35
C SER A 1107 3.33 -22.47 28.28
N ARG A 1108 4.53 -23.07 28.17
CA ARG A 1108 4.81 -24.17 27.25
C ARG A 1108 3.97 -25.40 27.56
N GLN A 1109 3.95 -25.86 28.81
CA GLN A 1109 3.15 -27.01 29.24
C GLN A 1109 1.66 -26.82 28.94
N MET A 1110 1.13 -25.62 29.20
CA MET A 1110 -0.27 -25.28 28.93
C MET A 1110 -0.60 -25.33 27.43
N LEU A 1111 0.28 -24.78 26.58
CA LEU A 1111 0.11 -24.85 25.13
C LEU A 1111 0.22 -26.29 24.60
N THR A 1112 1.10 -27.12 25.17
CA THR A 1112 1.21 -28.55 24.81
C THR A 1112 -0.09 -29.29 25.17
N GLU A 1113 -0.69 -29.02 26.33
CA GLU A 1113 -1.97 -29.61 26.73
C GLU A 1113 -3.11 -29.19 25.79
N MET A 1114 -3.20 -27.91 25.44
CA MET A 1114 -4.19 -27.41 24.46
C MET A 1114 -4.02 -28.06 23.09
N ALA A 1115 -2.78 -28.17 22.60
CA ALA A 1115 -2.49 -28.79 21.31
C ALA A 1115 -2.75 -30.31 21.30
N LYS A 1116 -2.79 -30.94 22.48
CA LYS A 1116 -3.18 -32.36 22.62
C LYS A 1116 -4.70 -32.54 22.71
N ALA A 1117 -5.42 -31.57 23.28
CA ALA A 1117 -6.87 -31.56 23.42
C ALA A 1117 -7.60 -31.08 22.14
N GLY A 1118 -6.95 -30.25 21.33
CA GLY A 1118 -7.53 -29.71 20.11
C GLY A 1118 -6.48 -29.15 19.15
N GLN A 1119 -6.92 -28.35 18.20
CA GLN A 1119 -6.07 -27.69 17.21
C GLN A 1119 -6.00 -26.19 17.46
N LEU A 1120 -4.79 -25.66 17.62
CA LEU A 1120 -4.55 -24.23 17.72
C LEU A 1120 -3.96 -23.73 16.40
N ARG A 1121 -4.57 -22.71 15.79
CA ARG A 1121 -4.17 -22.13 14.50
C ARG A 1121 -3.97 -20.61 14.62
N VAL A 1122 -2.86 -20.09 14.11
CA VAL A 1122 -2.58 -18.66 14.02
C VAL A 1122 -3.20 -18.10 12.75
N LEU A 1123 -4.12 -17.15 12.89
CA LEU A 1123 -4.81 -16.46 11.79
C LEU A 1123 -4.24 -15.07 11.51
N VAL A 1124 -3.78 -14.36 12.54
CA VAL A 1124 -3.05 -13.08 12.46
C VAL A 1124 -1.79 -13.25 13.30
N THR A 1125 -0.63 -12.91 12.73
CA THR A 1125 0.68 -13.03 13.40
C THR A 1125 0.94 -11.87 14.35
N SER A 1126 1.86 -12.09 15.29
CA SER A 1126 2.38 -11.10 16.23
C SER A 1126 3.84 -11.42 16.58
N PRO A 1127 4.56 -10.57 17.33
CA PRO A 1127 5.91 -10.91 17.80
C PRO A 1127 5.99 -12.19 18.64
N THR A 1128 4.91 -12.59 19.34
CA THR A 1128 4.85 -13.87 20.07
C THR A 1128 4.40 -15.03 19.17
N TRP A 1129 3.62 -14.75 18.12
CA TRP A 1129 3.12 -15.72 17.15
C TRP A 1129 3.56 -15.37 15.72
N PRO A 1130 4.84 -15.60 15.36
CA PRO A 1130 5.41 -14.99 14.15
C PRO A 1130 4.99 -15.65 12.84
N ALA A 1131 4.40 -16.84 12.84
CA ALA A 1131 3.97 -17.53 11.62
C ALA A 1131 2.52 -18.02 11.67
N LEU A 1132 1.87 -17.97 10.49
CA LEU A 1132 0.51 -18.42 10.27
C LEU A 1132 0.42 -19.95 10.25
N GLY A 1133 -0.76 -20.48 10.57
CA GLY A 1133 -1.05 -21.92 10.47
C GLY A 1133 -1.10 -22.64 11.82
N LEU A 1134 -1.03 -23.97 11.78
CA LEU A 1134 -1.22 -24.83 12.97
C LEU A 1134 -0.02 -24.76 13.92
N TYR A 1135 -0.30 -24.58 15.21
CA TYR A 1135 0.70 -24.64 16.28
C TYR A 1135 1.22 -26.08 16.50
N ARG A 1136 2.55 -26.22 16.60
CA ARG A 1136 3.25 -27.48 16.94
C ARG A 1136 4.46 -27.19 17.86
N ASP A 1137 4.45 -27.69 19.09
CA ASP A 1137 5.57 -27.66 20.08
C ASP A 1137 6.69 -28.64 19.65
N PRO A 1138 8.02 -28.35 19.71
CA PRO A 1138 8.74 -27.16 20.22
C PRO A 1138 8.89 -25.96 19.29
N TYR A 1139 8.44 -26.07 18.04
CA TYR A 1139 9.00 -25.36 16.89
C TYR A 1139 8.62 -23.86 16.78
N PHE A 1140 8.33 -23.20 17.90
CA PHE A 1140 8.26 -21.73 18.03
C PHE A 1140 9.07 -21.18 19.21
N GLU A 1141 10.04 -21.94 19.74
CA GLU A 1141 11.30 -21.27 20.08
C GLU A 1141 11.90 -20.80 18.75
N LEU A 1142 11.86 -19.49 18.52
CA LEU A 1142 12.85 -18.85 17.67
C LEU A 1142 14.19 -19.42 18.14
N GLU A 1143 14.88 -20.20 17.30
CA GLU A 1143 16.30 -20.36 17.49
C GLU A 1143 16.91 -18.96 17.42
N PRO A 1144 17.56 -18.46 18.48
CA PRO A 1144 18.49 -17.37 18.33
C PRO A 1144 19.84 -17.97 17.93
N GLU A 1145 19.95 -18.55 16.73
CA GLU A 1145 21.22 -18.64 16.00
C GLU A 1145 20.93 -18.52 14.49
N GLY A 1146 21.29 -17.37 13.89
CA GLY A 1146 21.34 -17.20 12.44
C GLY A 1146 20.05 -16.83 11.70
N GLY A 1147 18.90 -16.71 12.38
CA GLY A 1147 17.64 -16.26 11.75
C GLY A 1147 17.73 -14.86 11.15
N PHE A 1148 17.44 -14.72 9.85
CA PHE A 1148 17.40 -13.43 9.19
C PHE A 1148 16.08 -12.69 9.51
N GLU A 1149 16.13 -11.59 10.27
CA GLU A 1149 14.99 -10.68 10.45
C GLU A 1149 14.94 -9.73 9.25
N TRP A 1150 13.99 -9.97 8.33
CA TRP A 1150 13.92 -9.30 7.03
C TRP A 1150 12.81 -8.24 6.91
N THR A 1151 11.96 -8.11 7.93
CA THR A 1151 10.79 -7.21 7.92
C THR A 1151 11.13 -5.77 8.32
N THR A 1152 12.30 -5.55 8.93
CA THR A 1152 12.78 -4.22 9.29
C THR A 1152 13.37 -3.53 8.04
N PRO A 1153 12.96 -2.28 7.72
CA PRO A 1153 13.59 -1.50 6.66
C PRO A 1153 15.10 -1.46 6.89
N SER A 1154 15.90 -1.78 5.86
CA SER A 1154 17.35 -1.77 6.02
C SER A 1154 17.81 -0.34 6.33
N PRO A 1155 18.68 -0.11 7.33
CA PRO A 1155 19.25 1.21 7.60
C PRO A 1155 20.11 1.72 6.43
N LEU A 1156 20.43 0.82 5.48
CA LEU A 1156 21.18 1.13 4.26
C LEU A 1156 20.30 1.78 3.17
N GLN A 1157 18.98 1.90 3.38
CA GLN A 1157 18.06 2.42 2.36
C GLN A 1157 17.80 3.92 2.49
N PRO A 1158 17.66 4.63 1.36
CA PRO A 1158 17.23 6.01 1.37
C PRO A 1158 15.75 6.10 1.81
N THR A 1159 15.51 6.82 2.91
CA THR A 1159 14.16 7.26 3.31
C THR A 1159 13.83 8.56 2.58
N VAL A 1160 13.01 8.45 1.52
CA VAL A 1160 12.67 9.51 0.53
C VAL A 1160 11.81 10.63 1.15
N THR A 1161 12.37 11.37 2.08
CA THR A 1161 11.77 12.59 2.63
C THR A 1161 12.90 13.56 3.00
N PRO A 1162 13.13 14.62 2.20
CA PRO A 1162 14.05 15.68 2.56
C PRO A 1162 13.62 16.34 3.88
N LYS A 1163 14.57 16.81 4.71
CA LYS A 1163 14.19 17.56 5.91
C LYS A 1163 13.68 18.95 5.50
N PRO A 1164 12.57 19.45 6.07
CA PRO A 1164 12.22 20.85 5.93
C PRO A 1164 13.39 21.68 6.47
N GLY A 1165 13.86 22.65 5.69
CA GLY A 1165 14.85 23.61 6.18
C GLY A 1165 14.26 24.38 7.36
N VAL A 1166 15.08 24.71 8.36
CA VAL A 1166 14.65 25.56 9.48
C VAL A 1166 14.21 26.90 8.88
N LEU A 1167 12.91 27.20 8.97
CA LEU A 1167 12.42 28.59 8.93
C LEU A 1167 13.04 29.24 10.17
N ARG A 1168 14.18 29.91 10.02
CA ARG A 1168 14.55 30.93 11.00
C ARG A 1168 13.54 32.05 10.81
N ASP A 1169 12.54 32.05 11.68
CA ASP A 1169 11.62 33.15 11.91
C ASP A 1169 12.43 34.41 12.24
N GLU A 1170 12.73 35.21 11.23
CA GLU A 1170 12.80 36.67 11.29
C GLU A 1170 12.34 37.22 9.92
N LEU A 1171 11.02 37.17 9.72
CA LEU A 1171 10.23 38.23 9.09
C LEU A 1171 8.84 38.27 9.74
#